data_AF-A0A371QG45-F1
#
_entry.id   AF-A0A371QG45-F1
#
_cell.length_a   1.000
_cell.length_b   1.000
_cell.length_c   1.000
_cell.angle_alpha   90.00
_cell.angle_beta   90.00
_cell.angle_gamma   90.00
#
_symmetry.space_group_name_H-M   'P 1'
#
loop_
_entity.id
_entity.type
_entity.pdbx_description
1 polymer ?
#
loop_
_entity_poly.entity_id
_entity_poly.type
_entity_poly.pdbx_seq_one_letter_code
_entity_poly.pdbx_strand_id
1 'polypeptide(L)'
;MFSKLVSRNSKRDRKNNGLYFSSMVLSIISFYIILSLTHQDVMHFLKQIESDAVNKLFSMIPILYVATLFILFFLVYFSSSMQMERRKHEFGVYLTLGMRRSKLFLLLLLEDLRNSVLALGIGLPISILISELISLITAKIVGLGIIEHQFSLSTTALLYTVIGFLAVKLAVFVLLSAKTANMEIGNLLAYSPSGMKKLLPKGVYLLASVLGILLLGTAYYMGMSGQAWENVITMGITVLLGTLGTILLFFGMRLFIDFLVKLGNNRKLHAYNFRQIQELVIQRSTILAVCSLLIFSALCLFGAGVAITSGNPGNQTHVLDYTFRDSKQETDENLDVNAVKKELEAAGLVSQFSKILQIKVGQTKEHESVSFEEVIKELKNQKDNKNKEVLLHKFKQSTNSHLIPVSEYNELKKAANLPPLELTNKEAYLYMGKDFLPDESLVNSVLKTKPQIKVMGNDVKLIGEVESLPIVTDHEITLSVALIVPDEIFMSYTDGRYSNYVSGILAPELVKEKGLMRAISDTNEKLNQTSLGYESYIQNMGRQLFYIISASYVTIYLSIIFLVVANTIIGVQFLMGQRQSYRRYQTLIHLGANYETLCKSSEKQVNWYFGLPIALALISSSFGVSSLLTGIVPTSARMVMGQRFITAMLIVLLLAGFEVIYIRIVKKNSNKYLLSLMEPKRDE
;
A
#
# COMPACT_ATOMS: atom_id res chain seq x y z
N MET A 1 -1.72 -8.25 -50.92
CA MET A 1 -0.76 -7.13 -50.83
C MET A 1 -0.91 -6.33 -49.52
N PHE A 2 -2.13 -5.94 -49.14
CA PHE A 2 -2.42 -5.13 -47.93
C PHE A 2 -1.95 -5.77 -46.60
N SER A 3 -2.23 -7.05 -46.35
CA SER A 3 -1.76 -7.76 -45.14
C SER A 3 -0.22 -7.85 -45.04
N LYS A 4 0.47 -8.03 -46.16
CA LYS A 4 1.95 -8.00 -46.22
C LYS A 4 2.49 -6.60 -45.84
N LEU A 5 1.81 -5.53 -46.26
CA LEU A 5 2.14 -4.15 -45.88
C LEU A 5 1.98 -3.93 -44.37
N VAL A 6 0.85 -4.36 -43.80
CA VAL A 6 0.59 -4.29 -42.34
C VAL A 6 1.66 -5.05 -41.56
N SER A 7 2.01 -6.26 -41.99
CA SER A 7 3.05 -7.08 -41.34
C SER A 7 4.42 -6.43 -41.35
N ARG A 8 4.81 -5.84 -42.49
CA ARG A 8 6.11 -5.21 -42.67
C ARG A 8 6.21 -3.92 -41.86
N ASN A 9 5.14 -3.13 -41.85
CA ASN A 9 5.06 -1.89 -41.06
C ASN A 9 5.11 -2.20 -39.56
N SER A 10 4.30 -3.14 -39.06
CA SER A 10 4.32 -3.57 -37.65
C SER A 10 5.70 -4.05 -37.19
N LYS A 11 6.40 -4.87 -37.98
CA LYS A 11 7.75 -5.36 -37.63
C LYS A 11 8.79 -4.24 -37.61
N ARG A 12 8.72 -3.32 -38.58
CA ARG A 12 9.59 -2.13 -38.66
C ARG A 12 9.32 -1.18 -37.50
N ASP A 13 8.05 -0.97 -37.19
CA ASP A 13 7.60 -0.13 -36.08
C ASP A 13 8.16 -0.67 -34.76
N ARG A 14 7.94 -1.96 -34.45
CA ARG A 14 8.49 -2.57 -33.22
C ARG A 14 10.02 -2.50 -33.13
N LYS A 15 10.75 -2.74 -34.22
CA LYS A 15 12.23 -2.69 -34.24
C LYS A 15 12.75 -1.27 -34.00
N ASN A 16 12.10 -0.27 -34.61
CA ASN A 16 12.53 1.13 -34.52
C ASN A 16 11.96 1.86 -33.28
N ASN A 17 10.89 1.30 -32.69
CA ASN A 17 10.07 1.89 -31.63
C ASN A 17 9.86 0.96 -30.43
N GLY A 18 10.84 0.09 -30.14
CA GLY A 18 10.77 -0.89 -29.04
C GLY A 18 10.43 -0.30 -27.67
N LEU A 19 10.67 1.00 -27.45
CA LEU A 19 10.30 1.68 -26.22
C LEU A 19 8.77 1.88 -26.06
N TYR A 20 8.05 2.19 -27.13
CA TYR A 20 6.58 2.31 -27.12
C TYR A 20 5.91 0.94 -27.02
N PHE A 21 6.56 -0.07 -27.60
CA PHE A 21 6.16 -1.45 -27.41
C PHE A 21 6.37 -1.87 -25.94
N SER A 22 7.47 -1.43 -25.31
CA SER A 22 7.74 -1.68 -23.89
C SER A 22 6.72 -1.00 -22.97
N SER A 23 6.31 0.24 -23.24
CA SER A 23 5.26 0.91 -22.44
C SER A 23 3.91 0.20 -22.57
N MET A 24 3.63 -0.37 -23.73
CA MET A 24 2.44 -1.20 -23.96
C MET A 24 2.48 -2.51 -23.16
N VAL A 25 3.62 -3.21 -23.17
CA VAL A 25 3.85 -4.41 -22.34
C VAL A 25 3.69 -4.08 -20.86
N LEU A 26 4.25 -2.96 -20.38
CA LEU A 26 4.09 -2.51 -18.99
C LEU A 26 2.64 -2.18 -18.64
N SER A 27 1.87 -1.60 -19.57
CA SER A 27 0.43 -1.35 -19.37
C SER A 27 -0.31 -2.66 -19.08
N ILE A 28 -0.03 -3.70 -19.88
CA ILE A 28 -0.63 -5.03 -19.75
C ILE A 28 -0.24 -5.67 -18.42
N ILE A 29 1.04 -5.56 -18.03
CA ILE A 29 1.54 -6.06 -16.75
C ILE A 29 0.74 -5.44 -15.60
N SER A 30 0.63 -4.11 -15.57
CA SER A 30 -0.14 -3.41 -14.55
C SER A 30 -1.61 -3.81 -14.54
N PHE A 31 -2.22 -3.99 -15.72
CA PHE A 31 -3.63 -4.37 -15.88
C PHE A 31 -3.92 -5.76 -15.27
N TYR A 32 -3.08 -6.74 -15.58
CA TYR A 32 -3.21 -8.10 -15.03
C TYR A 32 -3.01 -8.09 -13.51
N ILE A 33 -1.97 -7.40 -13.04
CA ILE A 33 -1.64 -7.31 -11.63
C ILE A 33 -2.84 -6.81 -10.81
N ILE A 34 -3.48 -5.71 -11.22
CA ILE A 34 -4.67 -5.16 -10.54
C ILE A 34 -5.81 -6.17 -10.51
N LEU A 35 -6.05 -6.84 -11.62
CA LEU A 35 -7.22 -7.69 -11.78
C LEU A 35 -7.07 -9.03 -11.07
N SER A 36 -5.83 -9.54 -11.00
CA SER A 36 -5.47 -10.75 -10.27
C SER A 36 -5.67 -10.62 -8.75
N LEU A 37 -5.59 -9.40 -8.20
CA LEU A 37 -5.73 -9.09 -6.76
C LEU A 37 -6.98 -9.72 -6.14
N THR A 38 -8.11 -9.63 -6.84
CA THR A 38 -9.42 -10.09 -6.35
C THR A 38 -9.56 -11.61 -6.33
N HIS A 39 -8.67 -12.33 -7.00
CA HIS A 39 -8.75 -13.77 -7.21
C HIS A 39 -7.57 -14.53 -6.58
N GLN A 40 -6.75 -13.87 -5.75
CA GLN A 40 -5.67 -14.56 -5.04
C GLN A 40 -6.20 -15.38 -3.87
N ASP A 41 -5.50 -16.48 -3.56
CA ASP A 41 -5.92 -17.45 -2.53
C ASP A 41 -6.14 -16.82 -1.17
N VAL A 42 -5.30 -15.84 -0.80
CA VAL A 42 -5.42 -15.11 0.45
C VAL A 42 -6.78 -14.39 0.52
N MET A 43 -7.21 -13.74 -0.56
CA MET A 43 -8.50 -13.03 -0.64
C MET A 43 -9.69 -14.01 -0.65
N HIS A 44 -9.55 -15.15 -1.32
CA HIS A 44 -10.58 -16.20 -1.35
C HIS A 44 -10.78 -16.85 0.03
N PHE A 45 -9.68 -17.14 0.73
CA PHE A 45 -9.69 -17.68 2.08
C PHE A 45 -10.35 -16.70 3.06
N LEU A 46 -9.99 -15.42 3.00
CA LEU A 46 -10.59 -14.37 3.83
C LEU A 46 -12.12 -14.26 3.61
N LYS A 47 -12.60 -14.46 2.38
CA LYS A 47 -14.04 -14.45 2.05
C LYS A 47 -14.81 -15.64 2.61
N GLN A 48 -14.17 -16.79 2.82
CA GLN A 48 -14.83 -17.98 3.36
C GLN A 48 -15.06 -17.89 4.88
N ILE A 49 -14.25 -17.10 5.59
CA ILE A 49 -14.26 -17.04 7.05
C ILE A 49 -15.25 -16.01 7.59
N GLU A 50 -15.45 -14.90 6.87
CA GLU A 50 -16.35 -13.83 7.26
C GLU A 50 -17.04 -13.26 6.02
N SER A 51 -18.34 -13.45 5.87
CA SER A 51 -19.06 -13.04 4.66
C SER A 51 -19.49 -11.56 4.69
N ASP A 52 -19.89 -11.03 5.84
CA ASP A 52 -20.55 -9.71 5.93
C ASP A 52 -19.60 -8.50 5.90
N ALA A 53 -18.51 -8.49 6.68
CA ALA A 53 -17.54 -7.40 6.59
C ALA A 53 -16.77 -7.43 5.26
N VAL A 54 -16.53 -8.64 4.74
CA VAL A 54 -15.94 -8.85 3.41
C VAL A 54 -16.87 -8.31 2.32
N ASN A 55 -18.17 -8.55 2.37
CA ASN A 55 -19.12 -7.98 1.40
C ASN A 55 -19.11 -6.44 1.39
N LYS A 56 -19.00 -5.79 2.56
CA LYS A 56 -18.86 -4.32 2.65
C LYS A 56 -17.54 -3.83 2.01
N LEU A 57 -16.42 -4.51 2.19
CA LEU A 57 -15.16 -4.09 1.58
C LEU A 57 -15.07 -4.41 0.08
N PHE A 58 -15.65 -5.53 -0.35
CA PHE A 58 -15.82 -5.86 -1.78
C PHE A 58 -16.65 -4.80 -2.52
N SER A 59 -17.53 -4.06 -1.83
CA SER A 59 -18.24 -2.91 -2.41
C SER A 59 -17.31 -1.73 -2.78
N MET A 60 -16.14 -1.61 -2.16
CA MET A 60 -15.15 -0.56 -2.44
C MET A 60 -14.15 -0.94 -3.55
N ILE A 61 -13.99 -2.25 -3.83
CA ILE A 61 -13.09 -2.76 -4.89
C ILE A 61 -13.43 -2.18 -6.27
N PRO A 62 -14.70 -2.06 -6.70
CA PRO A 62 -15.05 -1.40 -7.96
C PRO A 62 -14.50 0.03 -8.07
N ILE A 63 -14.47 0.78 -6.97
CA ILE A 63 -13.98 2.17 -6.96
C ILE A 63 -12.46 2.19 -7.21
N LEU A 64 -11.71 1.34 -6.50
CA LEU A 64 -10.27 1.17 -6.72
C LEU A 64 -9.95 0.67 -8.14
N TYR A 65 -10.76 -0.24 -8.65
CA TYR A 65 -10.65 -0.77 -10.00
C TYR A 65 -10.88 0.33 -11.06
N VAL A 66 -11.91 1.14 -10.90
CA VAL A 66 -12.19 2.26 -11.82
C VAL A 66 -11.07 3.32 -11.76
N ALA A 67 -10.59 3.66 -10.56
CA ALA A 67 -9.51 4.63 -10.39
C ALA A 67 -8.20 4.17 -11.06
N THR A 68 -7.84 2.90 -10.92
CA THR A 68 -6.66 2.33 -11.57
C THR A 68 -6.83 2.18 -13.09
N LEU A 69 -8.02 1.80 -13.56
CA LEU A 69 -8.36 1.78 -14.98
C LEU A 69 -8.19 3.16 -15.62
N PHE A 70 -8.59 4.22 -14.92
CA PHE A 70 -8.42 5.60 -15.39
C PHE A 70 -6.94 5.98 -15.59
N ILE A 71 -6.07 5.59 -14.66
CA ILE A 71 -4.62 5.85 -14.75
C ILE A 71 -4.00 5.05 -15.90
N LEU A 72 -4.39 3.79 -16.07
CA LEU A 72 -3.94 2.96 -17.17
C LEU A 72 -4.44 3.47 -18.53
N PHE A 73 -5.68 3.93 -18.60
CA PHE A 73 -6.21 4.60 -19.79
C PHE A 73 -5.34 5.79 -20.17
N PHE A 74 -4.96 6.64 -19.20
CA PHE A 74 -4.09 7.78 -19.47
C PHE A 74 -2.70 7.36 -19.98
N LEU A 75 -2.11 6.30 -19.42
CA LEU A 75 -0.81 5.79 -19.88
C LEU A 75 -0.90 5.20 -21.30
N VAL A 76 -1.94 4.41 -21.61
CA VAL A 76 -2.17 3.85 -22.95
C VAL A 76 -2.48 4.97 -23.95
N TYR A 77 -3.29 5.95 -23.55
CA TYR A 77 -3.58 7.16 -24.32
C TYR A 77 -2.30 7.92 -24.66
N PHE A 78 -1.46 8.18 -23.66
CA PHE A 78 -0.19 8.87 -23.84
C PHE A 78 0.72 8.10 -24.79
N SER A 79 0.96 6.81 -24.55
CA SER A 79 1.79 5.97 -25.41
C SER A 79 1.31 5.95 -26.88
N SER A 80 0.00 5.80 -27.07
CA SER A 80 -0.63 5.73 -28.40
C SER A 80 -0.64 7.08 -29.11
N SER A 81 -0.89 8.18 -28.38
CA SER A 81 -0.87 9.54 -28.92
C SER A 81 0.50 9.85 -29.51
N MET A 82 1.55 9.45 -28.79
CA MET A 82 2.93 9.70 -29.21
C MET A 82 3.32 8.83 -30.42
N GLN A 83 2.82 7.60 -30.53
CA GLN A 83 3.01 6.76 -31.73
C GLN A 83 2.35 7.40 -32.96
N MET A 84 1.12 7.92 -32.79
CA MET A 84 0.36 8.60 -33.85
C MET A 84 1.07 9.89 -34.30
N GLU A 85 1.58 10.69 -33.36
CA GLU A 85 2.28 11.95 -33.62
C GLU A 85 3.49 11.79 -34.54
N ARG A 86 4.24 10.70 -34.38
CA ARG A 86 5.44 10.43 -35.18
C ARG A 86 5.13 9.99 -36.61
N ARG A 87 3.96 9.40 -36.82
CA ARG A 87 3.53 8.86 -38.11
C ARG A 87 2.69 9.86 -38.91
N LYS A 88 2.40 11.05 -38.36
CA LYS A 88 1.69 12.14 -39.03
C LYS A 88 2.23 12.43 -40.43
N HIS A 89 3.56 12.46 -40.59
CA HIS A 89 4.18 12.68 -41.89
C HIS A 89 3.97 11.50 -42.86
N GLU A 90 4.07 10.25 -42.39
CA GLU A 90 3.75 9.07 -43.21
C GLU A 90 2.27 9.10 -43.65
N PHE A 91 1.37 9.54 -42.76
CA PHE A 91 -0.05 9.69 -43.06
C PHE A 91 -0.31 10.79 -44.10
N GLY A 92 0.37 11.93 -43.97
CA GLY A 92 0.34 13.01 -44.95
C GLY A 92 0.72 12.51 -46.34
N VAL A 93 1.81 11.74 -46.44
CA VAL A 93 2.28 11.14 -47.71
C VAL A 93 1.27 10.13 -48.27
N TYR A 94 0.65 9.29 -47.43
CA TYR A 94 -0.37 8.37 -47.92
C TYR A 94 -1.63 9.07 -48.43
N LEU A 95 -2.03 10.17 -47.78
CA LEU A 95 -3.17 10.97 -48.21
C LEU A 95 -2.86 11.75 -49.50
N THR A 96 -1.64 12.27 -49.69
CA THR A 96 -1.24 12.92 -50.96
C THR A 96 -1.16 11.95 -52.12
N LEU A 97 -0.75 10.69 -51.87
CA LEU A 97 -0.78 9.61 -52.86
C LEU A 97 -2.20 9.08 -53.18
N GLY A 98 -3.25 9.74 -52.67
CA GLY A 98 -4.65 9.43 -53.00
C GLY A 98 -5.29 8.30 -52.18
N MET A 99 -4.66 7.86 -51.08
CA MET A 99 -5.25 6.83 -50.22
C MET A 99 -6.47 7.38 -49.48
N ARG A 100 -7.63 6.71 -49.61
CA ARG A 100 -8.85 7.09 -48.89
C ARG A 100 -8.63 7.06 -47.37
N ARG A 101 -9.14 8.07 -46.65
CA ARG A 101 -9.03 8.19 -45.18
C ARG A 101 -9.50 6.93 -44.42
N SER A 102 -10.56 6.27 -44.90
CA SER A 102 -11.07 5.02 -44.33
C SER A 102 -10.08 3.85 -44.46
N LYS A 103 -9.40 3.72 -45.60
CA LYS A 103 -8.35 2.70 -45.80
C LYS A 103 -7.12 2.97 -44.94
N LEU A 104 -6.76 4.25 -44.74
CA LEU A 104 -5.72 4.65 -43.81
C LEU A 104 -6.06 4.27 -42.37
N PHE A 105 -7.27 4.61 -41.91
CA PHE A 105 -7.72 4.24 -40.57
C PHE A 105 -7.68 2.72 -40.34
N LEU A 106 -8.18 1.94 -41.30
CA LEU A 106 -8.19 0.47 -41.21
C LEU A 106 -6.76 -0.13 -41.23
N LEU A 107 -5.84 0.45 -42.00
CA LEU A 107 -4.43 0.07 -41.99
C LEU A 107 -3.81 0.26 -40.60
N LEU A 108 -4.06 1.42 -39.98
CA LEU A 108 -3.52 1.76 -38.66
C LEU A 108 -4.13 0.91 -37.56
N LEU A 109 -5.44 0.66 -37.62
CA LEU A 109 -6.13 -0.19 -36.67
C LEU A 109 -5.56 -1.62 -36.68
N LEU A 110 -5.37 -2.20 -37.86
CA LEU A 110 -4.84 -3.57 -37.99
C LEU A 110 -3.38 -3.66 -37.56
N GLU A 111 -2.58 -2.62 -37.82
CA GLU A 111 -1.19 -2.56 -37.35
C GLU A 111 -1.10 -2.45 -35.82
N ASP A 112 -1.92 -1.59 -35.23
CA ASP A 112 -2.00 -1.37 -33.78
C ASP A 112 -2.54 -2.62 -33.05
N LEU A 113 -3.57 -3.26 -33.60
CA LEU A 113 -4.14 -4.49 -33.06
C LEU A 113 -3.13 -5.65 -33.12
N ARG A 114 -2.37 -5.78 -34.21
CA ARG A 114 -1.31 -6.79 -34.31
C ARG A 114 -0.20 -6.55 -33.29
N ASN A 115 0.22 -5.30 -33.11
CA ASN A 115 1.19 -4.96 -32.07
C ASN A 115 0.66 -5.24 -30.67
N SER A 116 -0.64 -4.98 -30.43
CA SER A 116 -1.33 -5.28 -29.17
C SER A 116 -1.33 -6.76 -28.83
N VAL A 117 -1.64 -7.62 -29.80
CA VAL A 117 -1.64 -9.09 -29.63
C VAL A 117 -0.24 -9.60 -29.27
N LEU A 118 0.80 -9.08 -29.95
CA LEU A 118 2.18 -9.44 -29.62
C LEU A 118 2.62 -8.93 -28.24
N ALA A 119 2.16 -7.73 -27.85
CA ALA A 119 2.42 -7.19 -26.52
C ALA A 119 1.73 -8.02 -25.44
N LEU A 120 0.49 -8.50 -25.66
CA LEU A 120 -0.22 -9.42 -24.76
C LEU A 120 0.52 -10.74 -24.60
N GLY A 121 1.03 -11.31 -25.71
CA GLY A 121 1.80 -12.56 -25.67
C GLY A 121 3.11 -12.47 -24.85
N ILE A 122 3.68 -11.28 -24.68
CA ILE A 122 4.90 -11.07 -23.87
C ILE A 122 4.54 -10.57 -22.46
N GLY A 123 3.55 -9.68 -22.35
CA GLY A 123 3.16 -9.04 -21.11
C GLY A 123 2.48 -9.98 -20.12
N LEU A 124 1.60 -10.87 -20.60
CA LEU A 124 0.88 -11.80 -19.72
C LEU A 124 1.80 -12.80 -19.01
N PRO A 125 2.75 -13.48 -19.67
CA PRO A 125 3.70 -14.34 -18.96
C PRO A 125 4.51 -13.60 -17.90
N ILE A 126 4.97 -12.38 -18.22
CA ILE A 126 5.74 -11.56 -17.28
C ILE A 126 4.86 -11.12 -16.10
N SER A 127 3.61 -10.76 -16.35
CA SER A 127 2.70 -10.28 -15.31
C SER A 127 2.29 -11.36 -14.33
N ILE A 128 2.10 -12.60 -14.81
CA ILE A 128 1.84 -13.78 -13.97
C ILE A 128 3.02 -14.05 -13.03
N LEU A 129 4.25 -14.00 -13.55
CA LEU A 129 5.45 -14.19 -12.71
C LEU A 129 5.59 -13.09 -11.65
N ILE A 130 5.28 -11.84 -12.01
CA ILE A 130 5.37 -10.70 -11.09
C ILE A 130 4.27 -10.79 -10.02
N SER A 131 3.02 -11.09 -10.36
CA SER A 131 1.94 -11.24 -9.37
C SER A 131 2.24 -12.33 -8.37
N GLU A 132 2.89 -13.41 -8.82
CA GLU A 132 3.29 -14.51 -7.95
C GLU A 132 4.41 -14.13 -6.99
N LEU A 133 5.44 -13.45 -7.51
CA LEU A 133 6.54 -12.94 -6.69
C LEU A 133 6.02 -12.00 -5.60
N ILE A 134 5.07 -11.13 -5.93
CA ILE A 134 4.50 -10.19 -4.96
C ILE A 134 3.63 -10.94 -3.94
N SER A 135 2.82 -11.92 -4.35
CA SER A 135 2.06 -12.79 -3.43
C SER A 135 2.96 -13.44 -2.39
N LEU A 136 4.09 -14.03 -2.83
CA LEU A 136 5.09 -14.67 -1.96
C LEU A 136 5.76 -13.68 -0.99
N ILE A 137 6.12 -12.49 -1.49
CA ILE A 137 6.71 -11.44 -0.65
C ILE A 137 5.72 -11.01 0.42
N THR A 138 4.45 -10.79 0.05
CA THR A 138 3.40 -10.39 1.01
C THR A 138 3.15 -11.49 2.04
N ALA A 139 2.99 -12.75 1.63
CA ALA A 139 2.78 -13.87 2.55
C ALA A 139 3.92 -14.00 3.57
N LYS A 140 5.18 -13.83 3.13
CA LYS A 140 6.35 -13.85 4.01
C LYS A 140 6.40 -12.67 4.97
N ILE A 141 6.03 -11.47 4.53
CA ILE A 141 6.03 -10.25 5.36
C ILE A 141 4.92 -10.30 6.42
N VAL A 142 3.78 -10.91 6.11
CA VAL A 142 2.65 -11.07 7.04
C VAL A 142 2.90 -12.17 8.09
N GLY A 143 4.00 -12.92 7.98
CA GLY A 143 4.41 -13.89 9.00
C GLY A 143 3.68 -15.23 8.92
N LEU A 144 2.99 -15.52 7.81
CA LEU A 144 2.18 -16.75 7.65
C LEU A 144 3.01 -18.02 7.38
N GLY A 145 4.36 -17.93 7.43
CA GLY A 145 5.24 -19.02 7.00
C GLY A 145 5.14 -19.27 5.49
N ILE A 146 6.20 -19.79 4.88
CA ILE A 146 6.17 -20.23 3.48
C ILE A 146 5.56 -21.63 3.50
N ILE A 147 4.24 -21.74 3.57
CA ILE A 147 3.53 -23.02 3.59
C ILE A 147 2.99 -23.26 2.17
N GLU A 148 3.40 -24.40 1.59
CA GLU A 148 2.98 -24.97 0.30
C GLU A 148 2.30 -24.03 -0.69
N HIS A 149 3.12 -23.45 -1.57
CA HIS A 149 2.66 -22.58 -2.64
C HIS A 149 1.85 -23.35 -3.68
N GLN A 150 0.52 -23.22 -3.65
CA GLN A 150 -0.33 -23.61 -4.78
C GLN A 150 -0.43 -22.43 -5.74
N PHE A 151 -0.08 -22.67 -7.01
CA PHE A 151 -0.05 -21.64 -8.03
C PHE A 151 -1.48 -21.23 -8.41
N SER A 152 -2.00 -20.12 -7.86
CA SER A 152 -3.36 -19.63 -8.18
C SER A 152 -3.39 -18.81 -9.46
N LEU A 153 -3.40 -19.52 -10.59
CA LEU A 153 -3.61 -18.90 -11.89
C LEU A 153 -5.10 -18.59 -12.10
N SER A 154 -5.47 -17.33 -11.92
CA SER A 154 -6.84 -16.86 -12.19
C SER A 154 -7.08 -16.73 -13.70
N THR A 155 -7.82 -17.70 -14.26
CA THR A 155 -8.24 -17.71 -15.67
C THR A 155 -9.20 -16.57 -15.99
N THR A 156 -10.04 -16.18 -15.02
CA THR A 156 -10.97 -15.05 -15.14
C THR A 156 -10.20 -13.72 -15.22
N ALA A 157 -9.20 -13.50 -14.37
CA ALA A 157 -8.37 -12.29 -14.42
C ALA A 157 -7.58 -12.18 -15.74
N LEU A 158 -7.14 -13.31 -16.30
CA LEU A 158 -6.48 -13.31 -17.61
C LEU A 158 -7.44 -12.85 -18.71
N LEU A 159 -8.67 -13.37 -18.74
CA LEU A 159 -9.68 -13.02 -19.74
C LEU A 159 -10.10 -11.54 -19.66
N TYR A 160 -10.43 -11.06 -18.46
CA TYR A 160 -10.79 -9.65 -18.26
C TYR A 160 -9.63 -8.70 -18.56
N THR A 161 -8.37 -9.12 -18.38
CA THR A 161 -7.20 -8.33 -18.77
C THR A 161 -7.13 -8.16 -20.28
N VAL A 162 -7.32 -9.25 -21.03
CA VAL A 162 -7.30 -9.21 -22.51
C VAL A 162 -8.42 -8.32 -23.02
N ILE A 163 -9.66 -8.51 -22.53
CA ILE A 163 -10.82 -7.73 -22.96
C ILE A 163 -10.67 -6.25 -22.56
N GLY A 164 -10.33 -5.98 -21.30
CA GLY A 164 -10.20 -4.63 -20.77
C GLY A 164 -9.09 -3.84 -21.47
N PHE A 165 -7.93 -4.46 -21.68
CA PHE A 165 -6.83 -3.84 -22.40
C PHE A 165 -7.19 -3.54 -23.86
N LEU A 166 -7.81 -4.49 -24.57
CA LEU A 166 -8.25 -4.28 -25.94
C LEU A 166 -9.33 -3.19 -26.04
N ALA A 167 -10.27 -3.13 -25.10
CA ALA A 167 -11.30 -2.10 -25.04
C ALA A 167 -10.70 -0.70 -24.81
N VAL A 168 -9.81 -0.55 -23.82
CA VAL A 168 -9.07 0.69 -23.56
C VAL A 168 -8.26 1.10 -24.79
N LYS A 169 -7.57 0.14 -25.42
CA LYS A 169 -6.74 0.42 -26.58
C LYS A 169 -7.56 0.86 -27.79
N LEU A 170 -8.71 0.22 -28.01
CA LEU A 170 -9.65 0.59 -29.06
C LEU A 170 -10.24 1.98 -28.81
N ALA A 171 -10.66 2.29 -27.59
CA ALA A 171 -11.17 3.62 -27.22
C ALA A 171 -10.11 4.72 -27.46
N VAL A 172 -8.88 4.50 -27.01
CA VAL A 172 -7.75 5.40 -27.24
C VAL A 172 -7.49 5.59 -28.73
N PHE A 173 -7.49 4.50 -29.50
CA PHE A 173 -7.28 4.54 -30.94
C PHE A 173 -8.35 5.36 -31.65
N VAL A 174 -9.63 5.17 -31.29
CA VAL A 174 -10.76 5.94 -31.85
C VAL A 174 -10.60 7.44 -31.55
N LEU A 175 -10.31 7.81 -30.29
CA LEU A 175 -10.11 9.20 -29.90
C LEU A 175 -8.95 9.87 -30.67
N LEU A 176 -7.81 9.19 -30.76
CA LEU A 176 -6.63 9.72 -31.45
C LEU A 176 -6.81 9.81 -32.96
N SER A 177 -7.49 8.81 -33.53
CA SER A 177 -7.76 8.78 -34.95
C SER A 177 -8.79 9.81 -35.35
N ALA A 178 -9.85 10.04 -34.55
CA ALA A 178 -10.81 11.12 -34.77
C ALA A 178 -10.09 12.49 -34.75
N LYS A 179 -9.21 12.72 -33.76
CA LYS A 179 -8.40 13.92 -33.69
C LYS A 179 -7.49 14.11 -34.90
N THR A 180 -6.90 13.03 -35.40
CA THR A 180 -5.95 13.06 -36.55
C THR A 180 -6.67 13.16 -37.89
N ALA A 181 -7.84 12.53 -38.04
CA ALA A 181 -8.64 12.55 -39.26
C ALA A 181 -9.18 13.94 -39.60
N ASN A 182 -9.36 14.81 -38.59
CA ASN A 182 -9.80 16.19 -38.76
C ASN A 182 -8.65 17.16 -39.09
N MET A 183 -7.39 16.69 -39.18
CA MET A 183 -6.26 17.54 -39.52
C MET A 183 -6.14 17.71 -41.05
N GLU A 184 -5.84 18.92 -41.49
CA GLU A 184 -5.51 19.20 -42.90
C GLU A 184 -4.20 18.54 -43.32
N ILE A 185 -4.09 18.18 -44.61
CA ILE A 185 -2.90 17.53 -45.19
C ILE A 185 -1.65 18.41 -44.98
N GLY A 186 -1.80 19.73 -45.09
CA GLY A 186 -0.72 20.70 -44.83
C GLY A 186 -0.18 20.61 -43.40
N ASN A 187 -1.04 20.43 -42.40
CA ASN A 187 -0.65 20.28 -41.00
C ASN A 187 -0.06 18.89 -40.67
N LEU A 188 -0.34 17.88 -41.51
CA LEU A 188 0.24 16.54 -41.40
C LEU A 188 1.63 16.44 -42.04
N LEU A 189 1.85 17.20 -43.13
CA LEU A 189 3.13 17.27 -43.86
C LEU A 189 4.09 18.31 -43.28
N ALA A 190 3.57 19.40 -42.71
CA ALA A 190 4.39 20.41 -42.06
C ALA A 190 5.11 19.81 -40.86
N TYR A 191 6.44 19.78 -40.93
CA TYR A 191 7.28 19.56 -39.77
C TYR A 191 7.15 20.82 -38.89
N SER A 192 6.19 20.85 -37.97
CA SER A 192 6.07 21.99 -37.06
C SER A 192 7.41 22.13 -36.34
N PRO A 193 8.13 23.27 -36.45
CA PRO A 193 9.29 23.50 -35.62
C PRO A 193 8.80 23.52 -34.18
N SER A 194 9.00 22.40 -33.48
CA SER A 194 8.76 22.30 -32.06
C SER A 194 9.70 23.30 -31.38
N GLY A 195 9.12 24.39 -30.87
CA GLY A 195 9.80 25.27 -29.93
C GLY A 195 9.94 26.73 -30.38
N MET A 196 8.83 27.47 -30.40
CA MET A 196 8.89 28.89 -30.06
C MET A 196 7.57 29.35 -29.42
N LYS A 197 7.19 28.72 -28.28
CA LYS A 197 6.28 29.43 -27.36
C LYS A 197 6.99 30.72 -26.93
N LYS A 198 6.35 31.87 -27.07
CA LYS A 198 6.89 33.16 -26.59
C LYS A 198 7.31 32.98 -25.13
N LEU A 199 8.57 33.28 -24.86
CA LEU A 199 9.15 33.15 -23.53
C LEU A 199 8.53 34.24 -22.64
N LEU A 200 7.87 33.82 -21.56
CA LEU A 200 7.37 34.75 -20.53
C LEU A 200 8.52 35.50 -19.84
N PRO A 201 8.27 36.69 -19.27
CA PRO A 201 9.28 37.45 -18.55
C PRO A 201 9.77 36.70 -17.31
N LYS A 202 11.03 36.92 -16.93
CA LYS A 202 11.69 36.23 -15.80
C LYS A 202 10.93 36.36 -14.48
N GLY A 203 10.27 37.50 -14.25
CA GLY A 203 9.46 37.75 -13.05
C GLY A 203 8.29 36.78 -12.88
N VAL A 204 7.65 36.34 -13.97
CA VAL A 204 6.52 35.40 -13.89
C VAL A 204 6.98 34.02 -13.42
N TYR A 205 8.15 33.55 -13.88
CA TYR A 205 8.73 32.30 -13.40
C TYR A 205 9.16 32.40 -11.93
N LEU A 206 9.66 33.56 -11.50
CA LEU A 206 10.06 33.79 -10.12
C LEU A 206 8.87 33.79 -9.17
N LEU A 207 7.81 34.52 -9.53
CA LEU A 207 6.55 34.52 -8.80
C LEU A 207 5.95 33.11 -8.72
N ALA A 208 5.93 32.36 -9.82
CA ALA A 208 5.43 30.99 -9.83
C ALA A 208 6.24 30.05 -8.92
N SER A 209 7.58 30.16 -8.91
CA SER A 209 8.44 29.38 -8.01
C SER A 209 8.19 29.71 -6.54
N VAL A 210 8.12 31.01 -6.19
CA VAL A 210 7.87 31.45 -4.80
C VAL A 210 6.50 31.00 -4.33
N LEU A 211 5.46 31.19 -5.16
CA LEU A 211 4.10 30.77 -4.84
C LEU A 211 4.00 29.24 -4.73
N GLY A 212 4.69 28.50 -5.61
CA GLY A 212 4.77 27.04 -5.54
C GLY A 212 5.41 26.53 -4.23
N ILE A 213 6.51 27.16 -3.78
CA ILE A 213 7.17 26.83 -2.52
C ILE A 213 6.26 27.15 -1.32
N LEU A 214 5.56 28.29 -1.33
CA LEU A 214 4.61 28.65 -0.26
C LEU A 214 3.44 27.67 -0.18
N LEU A 215 2.86 27.27 -1.33
CA LEU A 215 1.79 26.28 -1.37
C LEU A 215 2.25 24.89 -0.89
N LEU A 216 3.46 24.47 -1.25
CA LEU A 216 4.03 23.20 -0.74
C LEU A 216 4.32 23.28 0.76
N GLY A 217 4.90 24.38 1.24
CA GLY A 217 5.20 24.58 2.65
C GLY A 217 3.94 24.57 3.51
N THR A 218 2.87 25.22 3.07
CA THR A 218 1.57 25.20 3.75
C THR A 218 0.94 23.81 3.72
N ALA A 219 0.99 23.10 2.59
CA ALA A 219 0.52 21.71 2.52
C ALA A 219 1.29 20.78 3.48
N TYR A 220 2.62 20.91 3.56
CA TYR A 220 3.44 20.11 4.48
C TYR A 220 3.18 20.45 5.94
N TYR A 221 2.98 21.74 6.25
CA TYR A 221 2.61 22.17 7.59
C TYR A 221 1.27 21.56 8.02
N MET A 222 0.23 21.67 7.19
CA MET A 222 -1.10 21.08 7.46
C MET A 222 -1.05 19.56 7.62
N GLY A 223 -0.20 18.89 6.84
CA GLY A 223 0.01 17.45 6.94
C GLY A 223 0.70 17.03 8.24
N MET A 224 1.76 17.73 8.65
CA MET A 224 2.51 17.40 9.86
C MET A 224 1.79 17.81 11.16
N SER A 225 1.03 18.91 11.14
CA SER A 225 0.28 19.40 12.30
C SER A 225 -0.93 18.53 12.64
N GLY A 226 -1.32 17.62 11.75
CA GLY A 226 -2.50 16.77 11.92
C GLY A 226 -3.81 17.39 11.43
N GLN A 227 -3.82 18.69 11.07
CA GLN A 227 -5.01 19.40 10.60
C GLN A 227 -5.60 18.80 9.31
N ALA A 228 -4.75 18.24 8.45
CA ALA A 228 -5.18 17.54 7.24
C ALA A 228 -6.03 16.29 7.53
N TRP A 229 -5.95 15.74 8.74
CA TRP A 229 -6.66 14.53 9.17
C TRP A 229 -7.93 14.82 9.98
N GLU A 230 -8.21 16.10 10.29
CA GLU A 230 -9.42 16.48 11.06
C GLU A 230 -10.70 16.32 10.25
N ASN A 231 -10.67 16.65 8.95
CA ASN A 231 -11.85 16.65 8.08
C ASN A 231 -11.48 16.26 6.64
N VAL A 232 -12.42 15.62 5.91
CA VAL A 232 -12.21 15.26 4.49
C VAL A 232 -11.98 16.49 3.61
N ILE A 233 -12.61 17.63 3.96
CA ILE A 233 -12.43 18.90 3.24
C ILE A 233 -11.01 19.43 3.44
N THR A 234 -10.48 19.41 4.68
CA THR A 234 -9.11 19.90 4.94
C THR A 234 -8.08 18.99 4.27
N MET A 235 -8.31 17.67 4.25
CA MET A 235 -7.51 16.72 3.47
C MET A 235 -7.49 17.08 1.96
N GLY A 236 -8.68 17.33 1.39
CA GLY A 236 -8.83 17.72 -0.02
C GLY A 236 -8.11 19.03 -0.35
N ILE A 237 -8.20 20.03 0.54
CA ILE A 237 -7.48 21.29 0.42
C ILE A 237 -5.97 21.06 0.45
N THR A 238 -5.45 20.29 1.41
CA THR A 238 -4.01 19.98 1.51
C THR A 238 -3.48 19.30 0.24
N VAL A 239 -4.23 18.33 -0.33
CA VAL A 239 -3.86 17.67 -1.59
C VAL A 239 -3.90 18.65 -2.78
N LEU A 240 -4.90 19.54 -2.84
CA LEU A 240 -4.98 20.58 -3.88
C LEU A 240 -3.81 21.55 -3.80
N LEU A 241 -3.45 22.03 -2.61
CA LEU A 241 -2.28 22.90 -2.44
C LEU A 241 -0.98 22.18 -2.84
N GLY A 242 -0.82 20.91 -2.47
CA GLY A 242 0.35 20.11 -2.84
C GLY A 242 0.47 19.90 -4.36
N THR A 243 -0.63 19.58 -5.03
CA THR A 243 -0.67 19.35 -6.49
C THR A 243 -0.46 20.65 -7.28
N LEU A 244 -1.11 21.75 -6.88
CA LEU A 244 -0.88 23.07 -7.49
C LEU A 244 0.55 23.54 -7.22
N GLY A 245 1.03 23.42 -5.98
CA GLY A 245 2.37 23.82 -5.59
C GLY A 245 3.47 23.12 -6.38
N THR A 246 3.35 21.80 -6.57
CA THR A 246 4.28 21.03 -7.43
C THR A 246 4.24 21.49 -8.89
N ILE A 247 3.05 21.66 -9.49
CA ILE A 247 2.91 22.14 -10.87
C ILE A 247 3.56 23.51 -11.05
N LEU A 248 3.31 24.44 -10.13
CA LEU A 248 3.89 25.78 -10.16
C LEU A 248 5.41 25.76 -9.97
N LEU A 249 5.93 24.89 -9.09
CA LEU A 249 7.36 24.72 -8.88
C LEU A 249 8.06 24.21 -10.15
N PHE A 250 7.51 23.19 -10.82
CA PHE A 250 8.03 22.71 -12.11
C PHE A 250 7.91 23.75 -13.21
N PHE A 251 6.87 24.59 -13.19
CA PHE A 251 6.73 25.70 -14.12
C PHE A 251 7.82 26.77 -13.90
N GLY A 252 8.11 27.12 -12.63
CA GLY A 252 9.13 28.10 -12.25
C GLY A 252 10.58 27.61 -12.31
N MET A 253 10.80 26.29 -12.49
CA MET A 253 12.11 25.65 -12.47
C MET A 253 13.14 26.18 -13.48
N ARG A 254 12.70 26.96 -14.48
CA ARG A 254 13.56 27.68 -15.42
C ARG A 254 14.68 28.46 -14.72
N LEU A 255 14.37 29.16 -13.62
CA LEU A 255 15.34 30.01 -12.92
C LEU A 255 16.41 29.20 -12.21
N PHE A 256 16.03 28.06 -11.64
CA PHE A 256 16.95 27.13 -11.00
C PHE A 256 17.90 26.50 -12.02
N ILE A 257 17.35 26.12 -13.17
CA ILE A 257 18.11 25.64 -14.33
C ILE A 257 19.08 26.76 -14.78
N ASP A 258 18.63 28.00 -15.01
CA ASP A 258 19.52 29.13 -15.41
C ASP A 258 20.63 29.43 -14.38
N PHE A 259 20.36 29.25 -13.09
CA PHE A 259 21.36 29.39 -12.02
C PHE A 259 22.43 28.28 -12.07
N LEU A 260 22.02 27.02 -12.30
CA LEU A 260 22.92 25.88 -12.42
C LEU A 260 23.89 25.98 -13.61
N VAL A 261 23.53 26.72 -14.66
CA VAL A 261 24.46 27.05 -15.78
C VAL A 261 25.64 27.84 -15.29
N LYS A 262 25.38 28.87 -14.47
CA LYS A 262 26.38 29.84 -14.06
C LYS A 262 27.43 29.21 -13.15
N LEU A 263 27.09 28.11 -12.48
CA LEU A 263 28.00 27.29 -11.68
C LEU A 263 28.79 26.24 -12.49
N GLY A 264 28.43 26.01 -13.77
CA GLY A 264 28.99 24.95 -14.60
C GLY A 264 30.25 25.36 -15.36
N ASN A 265 31.35 24.62 -15.18
CA ASN A 265 32.64 24.90 -15.83
C ASN A 265 32.64 24.57 -17.34
N ASN A 266 33.47 25.28 -18.13
CA ASN A 266 33.60 25.28 -19.60
C ASN A 266 33.94 23.90 -20.23
N ARG A 267 33.01 22.94 -20.20
CA ARG A 267 33.15 21.65 -20.90
C ARG A 267 32.54 21.72 -22.31
N LYS A 268 33.08 20.94 -23.26
CA LYS A 268 32.53 20.80 -24.62
C LYS A 268 31.02 20.49 -24.57
N LEU A 269 30.22 21.20 -25.36
CA LEU A 269 28.74 21.07 -25.45
C LEU A 269 27.92 21.47 -24.20
N HIS A 270 28.51 22.18 -23.23
CA HIS A 270 27.79 22.59 -22.01
C HIS A 270 26.56 23.46 -22.29
N ALA A 271 26.71 24.49 -23.12
CA ALA A 271 25.61 25.39 -23.51
C ALA A 271 24.50 24.66 -24.29
N TYR A 272 24.86 23.66 -25.11
CA TYR A 272 23.89 22.84 -25.83
C TYR A 272 23.08 21.94 -24.88
N ASN A 273 23.76 21.18 -24.01
CA ASN A 273 23.10 20.33 -23.01
C ASN A 273 22.10 21.11 -22.18
N PHE A 274 22.51 22.29 -21.76
CA PHE A 274 21.70 23.11 -20.90
C PHE A 274 20.47 23.65 -21.61
N ARG A 275 20.63 24.22 -22.80
CA ARG A 275 19.50 24.73 -23.59
C ARG A 275 18.51 23.62 -23.96
N GLN A 276 19.02 22.42 -24.21
CA GLN A 276 18.23 21.22 -24.46
C GLN A 276 17.42 20.79 -23.21
N ILE A 277 18.05 20.74 -22.03
CA ILE A 277 17.36 20.45 -20.76
C ILE A 277 16.31 21.52 -20.45
N GLN A 278 16.69 22.79 -20.61
CA GLN A 278 15.81 23.94 -20.39
C GLN A 278 14.55 23.83 -21.25
N GLU A 279 14.70 23.47 -22.53
CA GLU A 279 13.57 23.30 -23.43
C GLU A 279 12.71 22.08 -23.07
N LEU A 280 13.34 20.94 -22.75
CA LEU A 280 12.64 19.71 -22.38
C LEU A 280 11.88 19.83 -21.07
N VAL A 281 12.45 20.52 -20.07
CA VAL A 281 11.82 20.70 -18.75
C VAL A 281 10.75 21.78 -18.78
N ILE A 282 10.99 22.93 -19.44
CA ILE A 282 10.06 24.07 -19.44
C ILE A 282 8.86 23.82 -20.35
N GLN A 283 9.07 23.28 -21.55
CA GLN A 283 7.93 23.06 -22.47
C GLN A 283 6.99 21.96 -21.98
N ARG A 284 7.46 21.11 -21.06
CA ARG A 284 6.74 19.90 -20.60
C ARG A 284 6.66 19.83 -19.06
N SER A 285 6.73 20.99 -18.38
CA SER A 285 6.79 21.09 -16.92
C SER A 285 5.65 20.39 -16.19
N THR A 286 4.42 20.47 -16.74
CA THR A 286 3.24 19.79 -16.17
C THR A 286 3.39 18.28 -16.14
N ILE A 287 4.02 17.69 -17.16
CA ILE A 287 4.20 16.24 -17.22
C ILE A 287 5.28 15.80 -16.23
N LEU A 288 6.36 16.57 -16.08
CA LEU A 288 7.35 16.30 -15.02
C LEU A 288 6.73 16.43 -13.62
N ALA A 289 5.83 17.39 -13.40
CA ALA A 289 5.10 17.53 -12.16
C ALA A 289 4.21 16.33 -11.87
N VAL A 290 3.44 15.87 -12.85
CA VAL A 290 2.60 14.66 -12.73
C VAL A 290 3.46 13.43 -12.42
N CYS A 291 4.61 13.26 -13.08
CA CYS A 291 5.51 12.14 -12.78
C CYS A 291 6.11 12.23 -11.37
N SER A 292 6.47 13.44 -10.92
CA SER A 292 6.95 13.66 -9.54
C SER A 292 5.87 13.33 -8.51
N LEU A 293 4.62 13.74 -8.76
CA LEU A 293 3.47 13.39 -7.93
C LEU A 293 3.20 11.89 -7.90
N LEU A 294 3.31 11.19 -9.04
CA LEU A 294 3.15 9.73 -9.10
C LEU A 294 4.25 9.01 -8.30
N ILE A 295 5.52 9.44 -8.42
CA ILE A 295 6.62 8.86 -7.61
C ILE A 295 6.41 9.18 -6.12
N PHE A 296 5.99 10.39 -5.77
CA PHE A 296 5.66 10.78 -4.41
C PHE A 296 4.53 9.91 -3.84
N SER A 297 3.42 9.77 -4.57
CA SER A 297 2.29 8.91 -4.18
C SER A 297 2.73 7.46 -4.05
N ALA A 298 3.60 6.96 -4.94
CA ALA A 298 4.16 5.62 -4.82
C ALA A 298 4.91 5.44 -3.50
N LEU A 299 5.83 6.35 -3.18
CA LEU A 299 6.60 6.30 -1.93
C LEU A 299 5.72 6.40 -0.69
N CYS A 300 4.70 7.26 -0.70
CA CYS A 300 3.74 7.38 0.40
C CYS A 300 2.87 6.14 0.58
N LEU A 301 2.30 5.60 -0.50
CA LEU A 301 1.47 4.39 -0.46
C LEU A 301 2.31 3.19 -0.02
N PHE A 302 3.54 3.09 -0.50
CA PHE A 302 4.45 2.05 -0.08
C PHE A 302 4.78 2.16 1.42
N GLY A 303 5.12 3.37 1.88
CA GLY A 303 5.38 3.64 3.29
C GLY A 303 4.17 3.30 4.17
N ALA A 304 2.96 3.64 3.73
CA ALA A 304 1.72 3.26 4.40
C ALA A 304 1.52 1.74 4.44
N GLY A 305 1.70 1.04 3.32
CA GLY A 305 1.54 -0.42 3.25
C GLY A 305 2.50 -1.17 4.16
N VAL A 306 3.77 -0.74 4.20
CA VAL A 306 4.75 -1.29 5.15
C VAL A 306 4.39 -0.94 6.58
N ALA A 307 4.00 0.31 6.87
CA ALA A 307 3.62 0.72 8.22
C ALA A 307 2.43 -0.10 8.76
N ILE A 308 1.38 -0.29 7.95
CA ILE A 308 0.19 -1.09 8.27
C ILE A 308 0.57 -2.54 8.54
N THR A 309 1.43 -3.14 7.72
CA THR A 309 1.87 -4.54 7.90
C THR A 309 2.80 -4.70 9.11
N SER A 310 3.56 -3.67 9.45
CA SER A 310 4.52 -3.66 10.57
C SER A 310 3.90 -3.32 11.94
N GLY A 311 2.69 -2.77 11.95
CA GLY A 311 1.83 -2.69 13.13
C GLY A 311 1.36 -4.10 13.41
N ASN A 312 2.08 -4.82 14.26
CA ASN A 312 2.07 -6.27 14.33
C ASN A 312 1.05 -6.78 15.38
N PRO A 313 -0.20 -7.17 15.02
CA PRO A 313 -1.05 -7.95 15.92
C PRO A 313 -0.54 -9.39 16.09
N GLY A 314 0.27 -9.91 15.15
CA GLY A 314 0.79 -11.28 15.16
C GLY A 314 1.79 -11.62 16.27
N ASN A 315 2.20 -10.64 17.10
CA ASN A 315 3.04 -10.88 18.27
C ASN A 315 2.23 -10.97 19.58
N GLN A 316 0.90 -10.95 19.50
CA GLN A 316 0.08 -11.41 20.61
C GLN A 316 0.26 -12.92 20.71
N THR A 317 0.81 -13.40 21.82
CA THR A 317 0.80 -14.82 22.19
C THR A 317 -0.66 -15.27 22.23
N HIS A 318 -1.12 -15.81 21.12
CA HIS A 318 -2.42 -16.44 21.03
C HIS A 318 -2.34 -17.77 21.76
N VAL A 319 -3.19 -17.91 22.78
CA VAL A 319 -3.26 -19.09 23.64
C VAL A 319 -4.55 -19.89 23.37
N LEU A 320 -5.64 -19.20 22.98
CA LEU A 320 -6.98 -19.76 22.82
C LEU A 320 -7.39 -19.72 21.35
N ASP A 321 -7.64 -20.88 20.74
CA ASP A 321 -8.05 -21.01 19.34
C ASP A 321 -9.55 -20.77 19.13
N TYR A 322 -10.36 -21.10 20.14
CA TYR A 322 -11.82 -20.98 20.09
C TYR A 322 -12.39 -20.46 21.41
N THR A 323 -13.50 -19.73 21.33
CA THR A 323 -14.44 -19.53 22.44
C THR A 323 -15.81 -20.00 21.97
N PHE A 324 -16.42 -20.91 22.72
CA PHE A 324 -17.73 -21.49 22.42
C PHE A 324 -18.84 -20.61 22.98
N ARG A 325 -19.99 -20.60 22.30
CA ARG A 325 -21.20 -19.83 22.63
C ARG A 325 -22.45 -20.70 22.52
N ASP A 326 -23.51 -20.30 23.20
CA ASP A 326 -24.82 -20.94 23.04
C ASP A 326 -25.50 -20.31 21.83
N SER A 327 -25.85 -21.11 20.82
CA SER A 327 -26.54 -20.62 19.63
C SER A 327 -27.97 -20.12 19.92
N LYS A 328 -28.51 -20.38 21.13
CA LYS A 328 -29.91 -20.11 21.49
C LYS A 328 -30.12 -18.94 22.46
N GLN A 329 -29.06 -18.39 23.07
CA GLN A 329 -29.17 -17.25 24.00
C GLN A 329 -28.52 -16.00 23.41
N GLU A 330 -29.21 -14.86 23.50
CA GLU A 330 -28.66 -13.54 23.08
C GLU A 330 -27.56 -13.02 24.02
N THR A 331 -27.38 -13.62 25.20
CA THR A 331 -26.35 -13.28 26.17
C THR A 331 -25.46 -14.49 26.44
N ASP A 332 -24.20 -14.38 26.03
CA ASP A 332 -23.13 -15.40 26.02
C ASP A 332 -22.68 -15.93 27.40
N GLU A 333 -23.45 -15.65 28.44
CA GLU A 333 -22.88 -15.54 29.77
C GLU A 333 -22.88 -16.83 30.59
N ASN A 334 -23.54 -17.93 30.23
CA ASN A 334 -23.58 -19.11 31.14
C ASN A 334 -23.47 -20.47 30.45
N LEU A 335 -22.41 -20.65 29.67
CA LEU A 335 -22.14 -21.92 29.01
C LEU A 335 -21.59 -22.98 29.97
N ASP A 336 -22.15 -24.19 30.03
CA ASP A 336 -21.56 -25.30 30.80
C ASP A 336 -20.45 -25.99 29.99
N VAL A 337 -19.23 -26.06 30.55
CA VAL A 337 -18.09 -26.77 29.96
C VAL A 337 -18.41 -28.23 29.67
N ASN A 338 -19.20 -28.87 30.54
CA ASN A 338 -19.57 -30.27 30.36
C ASN A 338 -20.54 -30.45 29.17
N ALA A 339 -21.39 -29.46 28.91
CA ALA A 339 -22.25 -29.47 27.73
C ALA A 339 -21.42 -29.34 26.45
N VAL A 340 -20.46 -28.40 26.41
CA VAL A 340 -19.52 -28.24 25.28
C VAL A 340 -18.74 -29.52 25.03
N LYS A 341 -18.17 -30.13 26.07
CA LYS A 341 -17.41 -31.38 25.94
C LYS A 341 -18.26 -32.51 25.35
N LYS A 342 -19.50 -32.70 25.85
CA LYS A 342 -20.41 -33.73 25.32
C LYS A 342 -20.75 -33.51 23.85
N GLU A 343 -20.94 -32.26 23.44
CA GLU A 343 -21.29 -31.95 22.06
C GLU A 343 -20.09 -32.08 21.12
N LEU A 344 -18.88 -31.74 21.58
CA LEU A 344 -17.63 -32.04 20.88
C LEU A 344 -17.36 -33.56 20.78
N GLU A 345 -17.71 -34.34 21.82
CA GLU A 345 -17.65 -35.81 21.81
C GLU A 345 -18.61 -36.39 20.78
N ALA A 346 -19.86 -35.94 20.77
CA ALA A 346 -20.87 -36.38 19.82
C ALA A 346 -20.47 -36.08 18.36
N ALA A 347 -19.75 -34.97 18.14
CA ALA A 347 -19.25 -34.57 16.83
C ALA A 347 -17.89 -35.23 16.45
N GLY A 348 -17.28 -36.03 17.33
CA GLY A 348 -15.95 -36.61 17.10
C GLY A 348 -14.82 -35.58 16.99
N LEU A 349 -14.99 -34.42 17.64
CA LEU A 349 -14.06 -33.27 17.57
C LEU A 349 -13.09 -33.17 18.73
N VAL A 350 -13.29 -33.93 19.82
CA VAL A 350 -12.44 -33.85 21.03
C VAL A 350 -10.95 -34.03 20.72
N SER A 351 -10.59 -34.94 19.81
CA SER A 351 -9.20 -35.18 19.45
C SER A 351 -8.52 -34.02 18.71
N GLN A 352 -9.29 -33.05 18.21
CA GLN A 352 -8.74 -31.85 17.57
C GLN A 352 -8.34 -30.78 18.58
N PHE A 353 -8.81 -30.89 19.83
CA PHE A 353 -8.49 -29.96 20.92
C PHE A 353 -7.52 -30.61 21.91
N SER A 354 -6.42 -29.93 22.20
CA SER A 354 -5.50 -30.35 23.26
C SER A 354 -6.07 -30.07 24.64
N LYS A 355 -6.82 -28.97 24.79
CA LYS A 355 -7.41 -28.56 26.07
C LYS A 355 -8.68 -27.73 25.85
N ILE A 356 -9.65 -27.95 26.73
CA ILE A 356 -10.83 -27.09 26.90
C ILE A 356 -10.71 -26.42 28.27
N LEU A 357 -10.71 -25.09 28.27
CA LEU A 357 -10.54 -24.23 29.43
C LEU A 357 -11.85 -23.53 29.77
N GLN A 358 -11.99 -23.20 31.05
CA GLN A 358 -13.10 -22.44 31.60
C GLN A 358 -12.56 -21.20 32.28
N ILE A 359 -13.17 -20.05 32.04
CA ILE A 359 -12.90 -18.81 32.77
C ILE A 359 -14.23 -18.15 33.15
N LYS A 360 -14.45 -18.03 34.45
CA LYS A 360 -15.56 -17.28 35.03
C LYS A 360 -15.16 -15.83 35.20
N VAL A 361 -16.07 -14.94 34.84
CA VAL A 361 -15.93 -13.50 35.03
C VAL A 361 -17.14 -13.02 35.79
N GLY A 362 -16.93 -12.54 37.01
CA GLY A 362 -17.99 -12.07 37.89
C GLY A 362 -18.02 -10.56 38.00
N GLN A 363 -19.18 -10.01 38.29
CA GLN A 363 -19.30 -8.62 38.74
C GLN A 363 -19.53 -8.60 40.25
N THR A 364 -19.06 -7.54 40.90
CA THR A 364 -19.27 -7.31 42.33
C THR A 364 -20.75 -7.07 42.64
N LYS A 365 -21.21 -7.50 43.83
CA LYS A 365 -22.64 -7.40 44.22
C LYS A 365 -23.20 -5.97 44.24
N GLU A 366 -22.36 -4.99 44.60
CA GLU A 366 -22.73 -3.58 44.75
C GLU A 366 -22.14 -2.72 43.62
N HIS A 367 -22.92 -1.76 43.14
CA HIS A 367 -22.41 -0.72 42.25
C HIS A 367 -21.48 0.24 43.02
N GLU A 368 -20.40 0.66 42.37
CA GLU A 368 -19.31 1.48 42.93
C GLU A 368 -18.51 0.83 44.06
N SER A 369 -18.32 -0.48 43.97
CA SER A 369 -17.63 -1.27 45.01
C SER A 369 -16.11 -1.24 44.90
N VAL A 370 -15.52 -0.70 43.83
CA VAL A 370 -14.06 -0.66 43.64
C VAL A 370 -13.56 0.78 43.53
N SER A 371 -12.56 1.13 44.34
CA SER A 371 -11.88 2.44 44.30
C SER A 371 -10.38 2.29 44.08
N PHE A 372 -9.89 2.96 43.03
CA PHE A 372 -8.49 3.01 42.61
C PHE A 372 -7.78 4.32 43.04
N GLU A 373 -8.21 4.95 44.14
CA GLU A 373 -7.69 6.25 44.61
C GLU A 373 -6.16 6.32 44.71
N GLU A 374 -5.51 5.29 45.28
CA GLU A 374 -4.06 5.27 45.43
C GLU A 374 -3.34 5.07 44.09
N VAL A 375 -3.90 4.24 43.19
CA VAL A 375 -3.41 4.09 41.81
C VAL A 375 -3.49 5.42 41.06
N ILE A 376 -4.60 6.16 41.20
CA ILE A 376 -4.79 7.48 40.60
C ILE A 376 -3.78 8.50 41.16
N LYS A 377 -3.50 8.45 42.47
CA LYS A 377 -2.51 9.31 43.12
C LYS A 377 -1.11 9.05 42.59
N GLU A 378 -0.71 7.78 42.49
CA GLU A 378 0.60 7.41 41.96
C GLU A 378 0.74 7.70 40.46
N LEU A 379 -0.32 7.52 39.67
CA LEU A 379 -0.34 7.94 38.26
C LEU A 379 -0.13 9.45 38.11
N LYS A 380 -0.69 10.28 39.00
CA LYS A 380 -0.48 11.74 38.97
C LYS A 380 0.98 12.14 39.20
N ASN A 381 1.73 11.37 39.99
CA ASN A 381 3.14 11.61 40.30
C ASN A 381 4.09 11.29 39.14
N GLN A 382 3.62 10.58 38.10
CA GLN A 382 4.40 10.28 36.90
C GLN A 382 4.49 11.48 35.94
N LYS A 383 5.51 11.48 35.07
CA LYS A 383 5.70 12.51 34.03
C LYS A 383 4.46 12.63 33.13
N ASP A 384 4.11 13.86 32.74
CA ASP A 384 2.95 14.09 31.89
C ASP A 384 3.13 13.54 30.48
N ASN A 385 2.13 12.76 30.05
CA ASN A 385 2.03 12.14 28.73
C ASN A 385 0.54 11.93 28.39
N LYS A 386 0.17 11.96 27.11
CA LYS A 386 -1.22 11.71 26.65
C LYS A 386 -1.78 10.38 27.15
N ASN A 387 -0.94 9.35 27.29
CA ASN A 387 -1.34 8.04 27.82
C ASN A 387 -1.71 8.09 29.32
N LYS A 388 -1.08 8.98 30.11
CA LYS A 388 -1.39 9.19 31.53
C LYS A 388 -2.82 9.70 31.71
N GLU A 389 -3.24 10.66 30.90
CA GLU A 389 -4.61 11.20 30.95
C GLU A 389 -5.66 10.14 30.63
N VAL A 390 -5.41 9.29 29.62
CA VAL A 390 -6.28 8.17 29.26
C VAL A 390 -6.41 7.19 30.43
N LEU A 391 -5.31 6.82 31.08
CA LEU A 391 -5.32 5.91 32.23
C LEU A 391 -6.01 6.53 33.45
N LEU A 392 -5.75 7.81 33.75
CA LEU A 392 -6.44 8.54 34.82
C LEU A 392 -7.95 8.56 34.62
N HIS A 393 -8.42 8.78 33.38
CA HIS A 393 -9.84 8.75 33.07
C HIS A 393 -10.42 7.35 33.23
N LYS A 394 -9.72 6.31 32.78
CA LYS A 394 -10.15 4.90 32.93
C LYS A 394 -10.31 4.51 34.41
N PHE A 395 -9.27 4.65 35.23
CA PHE A 395 -9.34 4.25 36.64
C PHE A 395 -10.36 5.06 37.45
N LYS A 396 -10.66 6.31 37.06
CA LYS A 396 -11.76 7.09 37.65
C LYS A 396 -13.15 6.54 37.29
N GLN A 397 -13.31 5.96 36.10
CA GLN A 397 -14.58 5.38 35.65
C GLN A 397 -14.74 3.91 36.05
N SER A 398 -13.65 3.23 36.42
CA SER A 398 -13.65 1.82 36.84
C SER A 398 -14.16 1.63 38.27
N THR A 399 -15.37 2.12 38.57
CA THR A 399 -16.02 1.97 39.88
C THR A 399 -16.66 0.59 40.06
N ASN A 400 -16.95 -0.11 38.95
CA ASN A 400 -17.30 -1.53 38.91
C ASN A 400 -16.18 -2.27 38.17
N SER A 401 -15.50 -3.19 38.84
CA SER A 401 -14.48 -4.03 38.21
C SER A 401 -14.96 -5.47 38.16
N HIS A 402 -14.65 -6.15 37.06
CA HIS A 402 -14.88 -7.58 36.95
C HIS A 402 -13.86 -8.33 37.80
N LEU A 403 -14.26 -9.49 38.32
CA LEU A 403 -13.41 -10.38 39.09
C LEU A 403 -13.11 -11.64 38.26
N ILE A 404 -11.90 -12.15 38.39
CA ILE A 404 -11.44 -13.39 37.74
C ILE A 404 -10.84 -14.30 38.83
N PRO A 405 -11.25 -15.59 38.91
CA PRO A 405 -10.65 -16.53 39.85
C PRO A 405 -9.21 -16.88 39.45
N VAL A 406 -8.30 -16.86 40.43
CA VAL A 406 -6.88 -17.16 40.21
C VAL A 406 -6.64 -18.58 39.72
N SER A 407 -7.42 -19.57 40.16
CA SER A 407 -7.26 -20.97 39.76
C SER A 407 -7.45 -21.15 38.25
N GLU A 408 -8.52 -20.57 37.71
CA GLU A 408 -8.89 -20.63 36.29
C GLU A 408 -7.93 -19.77 35.44
N TYR A 409 -7.53 -18.60 35.91
CA TYR A 409 -6.51 -17.79 35.23
C TYR A 409 -5.13 -18.48 35.19
N ASN A 410 -4.77 -19.22 36.24
CA ASN A 410 -3.53 -20.00 36.25
C ASN A 410 -3.56 -21.17 35.25
N GLU A 411 -4.71 -21.75 34.96
CA GLU A 411 -4.84 -22.74 33.88
C GLU A 411 -4.56 -22.12 32.49
N LEU A 412 -4.97 -20.86 32.29
CA LEU A 412 -4.61 -20.07 31.09
C LEU A 412 -3.10 -19.77 31.05
N LYS A 413 -2.49 -19.34 32.16
CA LYS A 413 -1.03 -19.10 32.22
C LYS A 413 -0.22 -20.35 31.93
N LYS A 414 -0.63 -21.50 32.46
CA LYS A 414 -0.01 -22.80 32.17
C LYS A 414 -0.11 -23.13 30.68
N ALA A 415 -1.26 -22.92 30.05
CA ALA A 415 -1.43 -23.11 28.61
C ALA A 415 -0.54 -22.17 27.78
N ALA A 416 -0.28 -20.96 28.29
CA ALA A 416 0.63 -19.98 27.71
C ALA A 416 2.12 -20.23 28.01
N ASN A 417 2.47 -21.29 28.76
CA ASN A 417 3.82 -21.55 29.30
C ASN A 417 4.38 -20.40 30.17
N LEU A 418 3.52 -19.74 30.94
CA LEU A 418 3.86 -18.67 31.87
C LEU A 418 3.78 -19.14 33.34
N PRO A 419 4.55 -18.54 34.25
CA PRO A 419 4.54 -18.92 35.67
C PRO A 419 3.17 -18.64 36.31
N PRO A 420 2.68 -19.52 37.19
CA PRO A 420 1.42 -19.32 37.90
C PRO A 420 1.51 -18.13 38.86
N LEU A 421 0.34 -17.53 39.13
CA LEU A 421 0.15 -16.49 40.13
C LEU A 421 -0.16 -17.12 41.49
N GLU A 422 0.46 -16.59 42.54
CA GLU A 422 0.17 -16.94 43.93
C GLU A 422 -0.43 -15.72 44.62
N LEU A 423 -1.53 -15.94 45.34
CA LEU A 423 -2.33 -14.87 45.94
C LEU A 423 -2.73 -15.24 47.37
N THR A 424 -2.69 -14.26 48.27
CA THR A 424 -3.31 -14.36 49.60
C THR A 424 -4.65 -13.61 49.65
N ASN A 425 -5.46 -13.83 50.70
CA ASN A 425 -6.82 -13.28 50.83
C ASN A 425 -6.91 -11.73 50.89
N LYS A 426 -5.78 -11.00 50.88
CA LYS A 426 -5.75 -9.52 50.86
C LYS A 426 -4.95 -8.96 49.69
N GLU A 427 -4.63 -9.79 48.71
CA GLU A 427 -3.87 -9.43 47.52
C GLU A 427 -4.71 -9.67 46.27
N ALA A 428 -4.43 -8.91 45.22
CA ALA A 428 -5.01 -9.10 43.90
C ALA A 428 -4.00 -8.70 42.82
N TYR A 429 -4.13 -9.31 41.63
CA TYR A 429 -3.45 -8.82 40.43
C TYR A 429 -4.40 -7.95 39.62
N LEU A 430 -3.85 -6.90 38.99
CA LEU A 430 -4.58 -6.07 38.05
C LEU A 430 -4.59 -6.73 36.67
N TYR A 431 -5.78 -6.94 36.11
CA TYR A 431 -5.97 -7.37 34.74
C TYR A 431 -6.44 -6.19 33.88
N MET A 432 -5.81 -6.00 32.72
CA MET A 432 -6.28 -5.07 31.69
C MET A 432 -6.13 -5.73 30.32
N GLY A 433 -7.23 -5.81 29.56
CA GLY A 433 -7.17 -6.25 28.18
C GLY A 433 -6.18 -5.41 27.38
N LYS A 434 -5.39 -6.02 26.50
CA LYS A 434 -4.32 -5.34 25.74
C LYS A 434 -4.80 -4.10 24.98
N ASP A 435 -6.01 -4.15 24.42
CA ASP A 435 -6.61 -3.01 23.70
C ASP A 435 -6.89 -1.80 24.60
N PHE A 436 -6.99 -2.03 25.91
CA PHE A 436 -7.23 -1.01 26.92
C PHE A 436 -5.99 -0.65 27.73
N LEU A 437 -4.83 -1.24 27.44
CA LEU A 437 -3.55 -0.99 28.09
C LEU A 437 -2.66 -0.09 27.22
N PRO A 438 -2.83 1.25 27.24
CA PRO A 438 -2.09 2.16 26.36
C PRO A 438 -0.59 2.22 26.67
N ASP A 439 -0.20 1.91 27.91
CA ASP A 439 1.19 1.94 28.36
C ASP A 439 1.42 0.95 29.52
N GLU A 440 1.83 -0.27 29.17
CA GLU A 440 2.16 -1.33 30.12
C GLU A 440 3.28 -0.92 31.08
N SER A 441 4.29 -0.20 30.58
CA SER A 441 5.44 0.22 31.38
C SER A 441 5.04 1.24 32.46
N LEU A 442 4.14 2.17 32.12
CA LEU A 442 3.60 3.14 33.06
C LEU A 442 2.76 2.44 34.13
N VAL A 443 1.86 1.52 33.75
CA VAL A 443 1.04 0.78 34.71
C VAL A 443 1.92 -0.06 35.64
N ASN A 444 2.91 -0.78 35.11
CA ASN A 444 3.84 -1.57 35.93
C ASN A 444 4.70 -0.69 36.85
N SER A 445 5.02 0.55 36.47
CA SER A 445 5.73 1.49 37.35
C SER A 445 4.90 1.87 38.57
N VAL A 446 3.57 1.96 38.41
CA VAL A 446 2.62 2.24 39.50
C VAL A 446 2.41 0.99 40.36
N LEU A 447 2.23 -0.19 39.75
CA LEU A 447 2.04 -1.43 40.51
C LEU A 447 3.25 -1.80 41.38
N LYS A 448 4.46 -1.36 41.03
CA LYS A 448 5.67 -1.52 41.87
C LYS A 448 5.58 -0.83 43.23
N THR A 449 4.78 0.22 43.39
CA THR A 449 4.54 0.85 44.71
C THR A 449 3.61 0.02 45.59
N LYS A 450 2.99 -1.03 45.02
CA LYS A 450 2.00 -1.92 45.64
C LYS A 450 0.83 -1.15 46.27
N PRO A 451 0.08 -0.37 45.46
CA PRO A 451 -1.00 0.47 45.95
C PRO A 451 -2.13 -0.37 46.56
N GLN A 452 -2.76 0.17 47.58
CA GLN A 452 -3.99 -0.37 48.16
C GLN A 452 -5.20 0.19 47.42
N ILE A 453 -6.11 -0.71 47.09
CA ILE A 453 -7.41 -0.41 46.51
C ILE A 453 -8.50 -0.87 47.47
N LYS A 454 -9.66 -0.24 47.40
CA LYS A 454 -10.84 -0.72 48.13
C LYS A 454 -11.69 -1.58 47.21
N VAL A 455 -12.04 -2.78 47.66
CA VAL A 455 -12.96 -3.70 46.97
C VAL A 455 -14.03 -4.12 47.96
N MET A 456 -15.30 -3.79 47.70
CA MET A 456 -16.43 -4.03 48.62
C MET A 456 -16.16 -3.49 50.05
N GLY A 457 -15.49 -2.33 50.13
CA GLY A 457 -15.11 -1.69 51.41
C GLY A 457 -13.87 -2.27 52.11
N ASN A 458 -13.31 -3.38 51.62
CA ASN A 458 -12.11 -4.00 52.17
C ASN A 458 -10.84 -3.52 51.46
N ASP A 459 -9.75 -3.33 52.22
CA ASP A 459 -8.45 -2.97 51.67
C ASP A 459 -7.77 -4.19 51.03
N VAL A 460 -7.49 -4.09 49.74
CA VAL A 460 -6.82 -5.12 48.92
C VAL A 460 -5.56 -4.51 48.31
N LYS A 461 -4.43 -5.23 48.39
CA LYS A 461 -3.15 -4.78 47.85
C LYS A 461 -2.93 -5.29 46.43
N LEU A 462 -2.64 -4.39 45.50
CA LEU A 462 -2.24 -4.79 44.15
C LEU A 462 -0.77 -5.23 44.15
N ILE A 463 -0.50 -6.42 43.60
CA ILE A 463 0.85 -6.99 43.51
C ILE A 463 1.22 -7.37 42.08
N GLY A 464 2.53 -7.47 41.84
CA GLY A 464 3.10 -7.92 40.57
C GLY A 464 2.98 -6.92 39.42
N GLU A 465 3.01 -7.46 38.20
CA GLU A 465 2.84 -6.71 36.95
C GLU A 465 1.40 -6.85 36.44
N VAL A 466 0.98 -5.94 35.56
CA VAL A 466 -0.35 -5.98 34.95
C VAL A 466 -0.48 -7.20 34.06
N GLU A 467 -1.56 -7.94 34.27
CA GLU A 467 -1.89 -9.14 33.53
C GLU A 467 -2.78 -8.78 32.33
N SER A 468 -2.50 -9.36 31.16
CA SER A 468 -3.16 -9.00 29.89
C SER A 468 -3.38 -10.17 28.94
N LEU A 469 -3.31 -11.41 29.43
CA LEU A 469 -3.60 -12.59 28.62
C LEU A 469 -5.07 -12.56 28.17
N PRO A 470 -5.38 -12.81 26.89
CA PRO A 470 -6.76 -12.86 26.43
C PRO A 470 -7.50 -14.01 27.10
N ILE A 471 -8.61 -13.72 27.77
CA ILE A 471 -9.45 -14.71 28.48
C ILE A 471 -10.44 -15.41 27.53
N VAL A 472 -10.72 -14.79 26.39
CA VAL A 472 -11.61 -15.28 25.33
C VAL A 472 -11.01 -14.89 23.98
N THR A 473 -11.43 -15.57 22.92
CA THR A 473 -11.04 -15.22 21.55
C THR A 473 -11.76 -13.99 21.04
N ASP A 474 -12.96 -13.73 21.58
CA ASP A 474 -13.82 -12.62 21.22
C ASP A 474 -13.28 -11.25 21.67
N HIS A 475 -13.39 -10.25 20.80
CA HIS A 475 -13.08 -8.86 21.17
C HIS A 475 -14.29 -8.10 21.74
N GLU A 476 -15.54 -8.58 21.60
CA GLU A 476 -16.71 -7.94 22.23
C GLU A 476 -16.70 -8.15 23.76
N ILE A 477 -16.18 -9.29 24.23
CA ILE A 477 -15.92 -9.57 25.64
C ILE A 477 -14.51 -9.05 26.01
N THR A 478 -14.30 -7.74 25.93
CA THR A 478 -13.04 -7.12 26.36
C THR A 478 -13.19 -6.42 27.70
N LEU A 479 -12.55 -6.99 28.73
CA LEU A 479 -12.50 -6.41 30.07
C LEU A 479 -11.50 -5.26 30.10
N SER A 480 -12.02 -4.04 30.30
CA SER A 480 -11.20 -2.83 30.39
C SER A 480 -10.30 -2.83 31.61
N VAL A 481 -10.87 -3.15 32.77
CA VAL A 481 -10.18 -3.35 34.05
C VAL A 481 -10.88 -4.48 34.80
N ALA A 482 -10.09 -5.45 35.27
CA ALA A 482 -10.55 -6.53 36.14
C ALA A 482 -9.52 -6.83 37.23
N LEU A 483 -9.93 -7.57 38.25
CA LEU A 483 -9.07 -8.02 39.35
C LEU A 483 -9.02 -9.54 39.37
N ILE A 484 -7.82 -10.10 39.39
CA ILE A 484 -7.61 -11.52 39.62
C ILE A 484 -7.51 -11.73 41.13
N VAL A 485 -8.41 -12.54 41.69
CA VAL A 485 -8.59 -12.74 43.13
C VAL A 485 -8.62 -14.23 43.49
N PRO A 486 -8.36 -14.59 44.76
CA PRO A 486 -8.59 -15.95 45.27
C PRO A 486 -10.02 -16.45 45.03
N ASP A 487 -10.18 -17.75 44.78
CA ASP A 487 -11.47 -18.36 44.42
C ASP A 487 -12.56 -18.17 45.48
N GLU A 488 -12.18 -18.20 46.76
CA GLU A 488 -13.10 -17.93 47.88
C GLU A 488 -13.64 -16.49 47.85
N ILE A 489 -12.76 -15.53 47.54
CA ILE A 489 -13.11 -14.11 47.42
C ILE A 489 -14.00 -13.90 46.20
N PHE A 490 -13.66 -14.52 45.08
CA PHE A 490 -14.47 -14.49 43.87
C PHE A 490 -15.91 -14.93 44.16
N MET A 491 -16.11 -16.09 44.80
CA MET A 491 -17.46 -16.59 45.11
C MET A 491 -18.20 -15.68 46.10
N SER A 492 -17.51 -15.20 47.14
CA SER A 492 -18.14 -14.33 48.14
C SER A 492 -18.56 -12.97 47.58
N TYR A 493 -17.76 -12.36 46.69
CA TYR A 493 -17.99 -11.01 46.15
C TYR A 493 -18.93 -11.00 44.94
N THR A 494 -19.17 -12.14 44.29
CA THR A 494 -20.06 -12.26 43.12
C THR A 494 -21.43 -12.81 43.48
N ASP A 495 -21.59 -13.50 44.62
CA ASP A 495 -22.85 -14.19 44.99
C ASP A 495 -23.31 -15.27 43.99
N GLY A 496 -22.38 -15.81 43.21
CA GLY A 496 -22.73 -16.70 42.10
C GLY A 496 -23.26 -15.97 40.86
N ARG A 497 -23.26 -14.63 40.82
CA ARG A 497 -23.48 -13.83 39.60
C ARG A 497 -22.17 -13.71 38.83
N TYR A 498 -21.89 -14.73 38.03
CA TYR A 498 -20.77 -14.72 37.10
C TYR A 498 -21.20 -15.19 35.72
N SER A 499 -20.46 -14.74 34.72
CA SER A 499 -20.53 -15.26 33.37
C SER A 499 -19.46 -16.34 33.19
N ASN A 500 -19.76 -17.43 32.49
CA ASN A 500 -18.85 -18.53 32.24
C ASN A 500 -18.46 -18.63 30.77
N TYR A 501 -17.17 -18.46 30.49
CA TYR A 501 -16.61 -18.56 29.15
C TYR A 501 -15.86 -19.88 28.99
N VAL A 502 -16.13 -20.58 27.90
CA VAL A 502 -15.51 -21.87 27.58
C VAL A 502 -14.69 -21.74 26.31
N SER A 503 -13.39 -22.01 26.41
CA SER A 503 -12.46 -21.81 25.31
C SER A 503 -11.68 -23.09 24.98
N GLY A 504 -11.36 -23.29 23.71
CA GLY A 504 -10.64 -24.45 23.20
C GLY A 504 -9.27 -24.09 22.66
N ILE A 505 -8.29 -24.97 22.88
CA ILE A 505 -6.95 -24.91 22.29
C ILE A 505 -6.80 -26.10 21.35
N LEU A 506 -6.44 -25.86 20.10
CA LEU A 506 -6.20 -26.90 19.11
C LEU A 506 -5.00 -27.76 19.49
N ALA A 507 -5.00 -28.99 18.98
CA ALA A 507 -3.87 -29.90 19.13
C ALA A 507 -2.63 -29.33 18.39
N PRO A 508 -1.48 -29.15 19.08
CA PRO A 508 -0.28 -28.59 18.44
C PRO A 508 0.20 -29.39 17.23
N GLU A 509 -0.03 -30.70 17.22
CA GLU A 509 0.31 -31.61 16.11
C GLU A 509 -0.51 -31.28 14.86
N LEU A 510 -1.81 -31.07 15.01
CA LEU A 510 -2.73 -30.69 13.92
C LEU A 510 -2.35 -29.32 13.34
N VAL A 511 -1.97 -28.37 14.19
CA VAL A 511 -1.52 -27.03 13.76
C VAL A 511 -0.17 -27.10 13.04
N LYS A 512 0.75 -27.95 13.48
CA LYS A 512 2.06 -28.14 12.81
C LYS A 512 1.93 -28.85 11.46
N GLU A 513 1.06 -29.83 11.35
CA GLU A 513 0.87 -30.62 10.12
C GLU A 513 0.16 -29.81 9.02
N LYS A 514 -0.95 -29.16 9.35
CA LYS A 514 -1.82 -28.49 8.37
C LYS A 514 -1.60 -26.98 8.28
N GLY A 515 -0.93 -26.39 9.25
CA GLY A 515 -0.93 -24.95 9.49
C GLY A 515 -2.22 -24.50 10.21
N LEU A 516 -2.08 -23.48 11.08
CA LEU A 516 -3.18 -22.93 11.89
C LEU A 516 -4.43 -22.58 11.06
N MET A 517 -4.19 -22.05 9.87
CA MET A 517 -5.21 -21.58 8.95
C MET A 517 -6.11 -22.70 8.42
N ARG A 518 -5.52 -23.80 7.90
CA ARG A 518 -6.28 -24.98 7.45
C ARG A 518 -6.86 -25.76 8.61
N ALA A 519 -6.11 -25.87 9.72
CA ALA A 519 -6.60 -26.50 10.94
C ALA A 519 -7.91 -25.88 11.43
N ILE A 520 -7.96 -24.54 11.52
CA ILE A 520 -9.19 -23.83 11.91
C ILE A 520 -10.28 -23.96 10.85
N SER A 521 -9.96 -23.86 9.56
CA SER A 521 -10.96 -24.03 8.49
C SER A 521 -11.64 -25.41 8.51
N ASP A 522 -10.85 -26.49 8.62
CA ASP A 522 -11.36 -27.87 8.69
C ASP A 522 -12.19 -28.10 9.95
N THR A 523 -11.79 -27.49 11.07
CA THR A 523 -12.49 -27.59 12.35
C THR A 523 -13.81 -26.82 12.29
N ASN A 524 -13.81 -25.60 11.73
CA ASN A 524 -14.99 -24.77 11.51
C ASN A 524 -16.04 -25.48 10.64
N GLU A 525 -15.62 -26.13 9.55
CA GLU A 525 -16.54 -26.86 8.66
C GLU A 525 -17.31 -27.96 9.41
N LYS A 526 -16.67 -28.61 10.37
CA LYS A 526 -17.29 -29.63 11.23
C LYS A 526 -18.10 -29.01 12.37
N LEU A 527 -17.61 -27.94 13.00
CA LEU A 527 -18.35 -27.21 14.04
C LEU A 527 -19.63 -26.56 13.48
N ASN A 528 -19.64 -26.13 12.22
CA ASN A 528 -20.84 -25.62 11.56
C ASN A 528 -21.97 -26.66 11.42
N GLN A 529 -21.67 -27.94 11.63
CA GLN A 529 -22.66 -29.03 11.62
C GLN A 529 -23.22 -29.32 13.03
N THR A 530 -22.67 -28.69 14.08
CA THR A 530 -23.13 -28.84 15.47
C THR A 530 -24.05 -27.68 15.86
N SER A 531 -24.68 -27.76 17.03
CA SER A 531 -25.48 -26.66 17.58
C SER A 531 -24.67 -25.67 18.44
N LEU A 532 -23.35 -25.88 18.55
CA LEU A 532 -22.44 -24.96 19.23
C LEU A 532 -22.22 -23.71 18.39
N GLY A 533 -22.56 -22.55 18.96
CA GLY A 533 -21.96 -21.30 18.52
C GLY A 533 -20.47 -21.31 18.85
N TYR A 534 -19.64 -20.69 18.03
CA TYR A 534 -18.23 -20.54 18.32
C TYR A 534 -17.68 -19.30 17.64
N GLU A 535 -16.61 -18.76 18.22
CA GLU A 535 -15.69 -17.86 17.55
C GLU A 535 -14.31 -18.47 17.52
N SER A 536 -13.65 -18.42 16.36
CA SER A 536 -12.26 -18.82 16.24
C SER A 536 -11.31 -17.62 16.27
N TYR A 537 -10.09 -17.87 16.72
CA TYR A 537 -9.02 -16.86 16.67
C TYR A 537 -8.81 -16.33 15.25
N ILE A 538 -8.88 -17.19 14.23
CA ILE A 538 -8.74 -16.77 12.83
C ILE A 538 -9.97 -16.00 12.33
N GLN A 539 -11.16 -16.14 12.90
CA GLN A 539 -12.28 -15.25 12.58
C GLN A 539 -12.04 -13.85 13.13
N ASN A 540 -11.64 -13.74 14.39
CA ASN A 540 -11.42 -12.44 15.04
C ASN A 540 -10.15 -11.74 14.55
N MET A 541 -9.05 -12.49 14.45
CA MET A 541 -7.84 -12.02 13.77
C MET A 541 -8.08 -11.86 12.27
N GLY A 542 -8.98 -12.63 11.67
CA GLY A 542 -9.38 -12.56 10.26
C GLY A 542 -9.89 -11.20 9.87
N ARG A 543 -10.71 -10.54 10.70
CA ARG A 543 -11.15 -9.16 10.48
C ARG A 543 -9.97 -8.20 10.40
N GLN A 544 -9.07 -8.25 11.39
CA GLN A 544 -7.93 -7.34 11.48
C GLN A 544 -6.87 -7.63 10.41
N LEU A 545 -6.55 -8.90 10.18
CA LEU A 545 -5.71 -9.36 9.08
C LEU A 545 -6.35 -9.04 7.74
N PHE A 546 -7.67 -9.09 7.59
CA PHE A 546 -8.33 -8.72 6.34
C PHE A 546 -8.08 -7.25 6.02
N TYR A 547 -8.29 -6.34 6.98
CA TYR A 547 -8.00 -4.93 6.77
C TYR A 547 -6.51 -4.67 6.55
N ILE A 548 -5.63 -5.32 7.34
CA ILE A 548 -4.18 -5.15 7.22
C ILE A 548 -3.67 -5.70 5.90
N ILE A 549 -4.04 -6.92 5.52
CA ILE A 549 -3.65 -7.58 4.27
C ILE A 549 -4.26 -6.85 3.08
N SER A 550 -5.56 -6.57 3.08
CA SER A 550 -6.19 -5.86 1.97
C SER A 550 -5.61 -4.46 1.77
N ALA A 551 -5.43 -3.68 2.85
CA ALA A 551 -4.87 -2.34 2.74
C ALA A 551 -3.38 -2.37 2.38
N SER A 552 -2.58 -3.23 3.00
CA SER A 552 -1.15 -3.35 2.68
C SER A 552 -0.92 -3.84 1.26
N TYR A 553 -1.68 -4.83 0.83
CA TYR A 553 -1.65 -5.34 -0.53
C TYR A 553 -2.03 -4.23 -1.51
N VAL A 554 -3.21 -3.62 -1.39
CA VAL A 554 -3.64 -2.55 -2.29
C VAL A 554 -2.62 -1.40 -2.36
N THR A 555 -2.08 -0.97 -1.21
CA THR A 555 -1.14 0.16 -1.16
C THR A 555 0.24 -0.17 -1.73
N ILE A 556 0.80 -1.35 -1.46
CA ILE A 556 2.07 -1.82 -2.04
C ILE A 556 1.93 -1.99 -3.55
N TYR A 557 0.83 -2.58 -4.01
CA TYR A 557 0.57 -2.78 -5.44
C TYR A 557 0.40 -1.47 -6.18
N LEU A 558 -0.41 -0.56 -5.64
CA LEU A 558 -0.64 0.74 -6.25
C LEU A 558 0.65 1.58 -6.33
N SER A 559 1.53 1.45 -5.33
CA SER A 559 2.86 2.05 -5.37
C SER A 559 3.70 1.58 -6.57
N ILE A 560 3.82 0.27 -6.75
CA ILE A 560 4.61 -0.30 -7.86
C ILE A 560 4.07 0.21 -9.20
N ILE A 561 2.74 0.25 -9.35
CA ILE A 561 2.10 0.74 -10.56
C ILE A 561 2.42 2.22 -10.80
N PHE A 562 2.28 3.07 -9.80
CA PHE A 562 2.58 4.50 -9.92
C PHE A 562 4.04 4.74 -10.27
N LEU A 563 4.97 3.97 -9.69
CA LEU A 563 6.39 4.03 -10.00
C LEU A 563 6.67 3.61 -11.45
N VAL A 564 6.11 2.49 -11.91
CA VAL A 564 6.25 2.00 -13.29
C VAL A 564 5.67 3.01 -14.28
N VAL A 565 4.47 3.54 -14.01
CA VAL A 565 3.78 4.53 -14.84
C VAL A 565 4.62 5.81 -14.96
N ALA A 566 5.09 6.36 -13.83
CA ALA A 566 5.90 7.57 -13.82
C ALA A 566 7.18 7.41 -14.63
N ASN A 567 7.93 6.32 -14.39
CA ASN A 567 9.16 6.04 -15.10
C ASN A 567 8.95 5.82 -16.59
N THR A 568 7.86 5.15 -16.96
CA THR A 568 7.44 4.97 -18.35
C THR A 568 7.21 6.31 -19.03
N ILE A 569 6.44 7.20 -18.40
CA ILE A 569 6.13 8.52 -18.97
C ILE A 569 7.40 9.36 -19.12
N ILE A 570 8.25 9.45 -18.08
CA ILE A 570 9.50 10.22 -18.13
C ILE A 570 10.43 9.69 -19.24
N GLY A 571 10.64 8.37 -19.31
CA GLY A 571 11.55 7.76 -20.28
C GLY A 571 11.10 7.91 -21.73
N VAL A 572 9.81 7.67 -21.99
CA VAL A 572 9.22 7.87 -23.33
C VAL A 572 9.32 9.33 -23.75
N GLN A 573 9.02 10.24 -22.84
CA GLN A 573 9.04 11.68 -23.11
C GLN A 573 10.45 12.20 -23.40
N PHE A 574 11.45 11.78 -22.63
CA PHE A 574 12.85 12.15 -22.85
C PHE A 574 13.33 11.70 -24.24
N LEU A 575 13.16 10.41 -24.55
CA LEU A 575 13.61 9.83 -25.82
C LEU A 575 12.87 10.43 -27.02
N MET A 576 11.61 10.79 -26.84
CA MET A 576 10.87 11.54 -27.85
C MET A 576 11.45 12.93 -28.06
N GLY A 577 11.74 13.67 -26.98
CA GLY A 577 12.37 14.99 -27.07
C GLY A 577 13.74 14.94 -27.78
N GLN A 578 14.51 13.88 -27.51
CA GLN A 578 15.76 13.60 -28.22
C GLN A 578 15.53 13.38 -29.72
N ARG A 579 14.51 12.60 -30.11
CA ARG A 579 14.14 12.35 -31.51
C ARG A 579 13.63 13.60 -32.22
N GLN A 580 12.82 14.43 -31.55
CA GLN A 580 12.34 15.70 -32.11
C GLN A 580 13.50 16.66 -32.40
N SER A 581 14.59 16.56 -31.63
CA SER A 581 15.80 17.35 -31.80
C SER A 581 16.79 16.78 -32.81
N TYR A 582 16.37 15.81 -33.63
CA TYR A 582 17.18 15.14 -34.66
C TYR A 582 18.07 16.11 -35.46
N ARG A 583 17.48 17.19 -35.99
CA ARG A 583 18.22 18.17 -36.80
C ARG A 583 19.38 18.81 -36.04
N ARG A 584 19.20 19.10 -34.75
CA ARG A 584 20.26 19.70 -33.91
C ARG A 584 21.39 18.71 -33.65
N TYR A 585 21.07 17.44 -33.41
CA TYR A 585 22.07 16.39 -33.28
C TYR A 585 22.83 16.17 -34.60
N GLN A 586 22.16 16.22 -35.75
CA GLN A 586 22.84 16.19 -37.05
C GLN A 586 23.77 17.38 -37.25
N THR A 587 23.33 18.61 -36.95
CA THR A 587 24.19 19.79 -37.03
C THR A 587 25.45 19.62 -36.18
N LEU A 588 25.31 19.08 -34.97
CA LEU A 588 26.45 18.79 -34.10
C LEU A 588 27.41 17.73 -34.67
N ILE A 589 26.88 16.68 -35.30
CA ILE A 589 27.68 15.66 -35.99
C ILE A 589 28.45 16.31 -37.15
N HIS A 590 27.79 17.13 -37.97
CA HIS A 590 28.44 17.87 -39.07
C HIS A 590 29.48 18.89 -38.59
N LEU A 591 29.33 19.43 -37.38
CA LEU A 591 30.31 20.31 -36.72
C LEU A 591 31.45 19.54 -36.04
N GLY A 592 31.53 18.21 -36.19
CA GLY A 592 32.64 17.39 -35.70
C GLY A 592 32.45 16.80 -34.29
N ALA A 593 31.22 16.69 -33.79
CA ALA A 593 30.96 16.01 -32.51
C ALA A 593 31.05 14.48 -32.64
N ASN A 594 32.01 13.87 -31.94
CA ASN A 594 32.19 12.42 -31.88
C ASN A 594 31.04 11.67 -31.17
N TYR A 595 30.90 10.37 -31.44
CA TYR A 595 29.91 9.50 -30.79
C TYR A 595 29.91 9.59 -29.27
N GLU A 596 31.09 9.50 -28.68
CA GLU A 596 31.26 9.50 -27.23
C GLU A 596 30.86 10.82 -26.58
N THR A 597 31.13 11.95 -27.24
CA THR A 597 30.77 13.27 -26.69
C THR A 597 29.26 13.49 -26.73
N LEU A 598 28.58 12.99 -27.76
CA LEU A 598 27.12 12.99 -27.85
C LEU A 598 26.48 12.05 -26.82
N CYS A 599 27.04 10.86 -26.58
CA CYS A 599 26.55 9.94 -25.56
C CYS A 599 26.71 10.53 -24.15
N LYS A 600 27.90 11.04 -23.79
CA LYS A 600 28.14 11.72 -22.50
C LYS A 600 27.22 12.92 -22.29
N SER A 601 26.98 13.68 -23.36
CA SER A 601 26.03 14.79 -23.40
C SER A 601 24.61 14.30 -23.08
N SER A 602 24.13 13.29 -23.80
CA SER A 602 22.78 12.74 -23.60
C SER A 602 22.59 12.11 -22.22
N GLU A 603 23.58 11.35 -21.72
CA GLU A 603 23.50 10.74 -20.39
C GLU A 603 23.38 11.78 -19.27
N LYS A 604 24.05 12.94 -19.42
CA LYS A 604 23.89 14.06 -18.50
C LYS A 604 22.49 14.67 -18.58
N GLN A 605 21.92 14.76 -19.78
CA GLN A 605 20.53 15.21 -19.97
C GLN A 605 19.54 14.24 -19.33
N VAL A 606 19.72 12.92 -19.51
CA VAL A 606 18.91 11.88 -18.85
C VAL A 606 18.97 12.04 -17.34
N ASN A 607 20.17 12.15 -16.76
CA ASN A 607 20.33 12.28 -15.30
C ASN A 607 19.60 13.50 -14.73
N TRP A 608 19.70 14.65 -15.39
CA TRP A 608 18.97 15.85 -14.96
C TRP A 608 17.46 15.72 -15.14
N TYR A 609 17.02 15.17 -16.26
CA TYR A 609 15.60 15.05 -16.58
C TYR A 609 14.86 14.07 -15.65
N PHE A 610 15.50 12.95 -15.30
CA PHE A 610 14.99 11.99 -14.31
C PHE A 610 15.20 12.45 -12.87
N GLY A 611 16.36 13.05 -12.58
CA GLY A 611 16.73 13.44 -11.23
C GLY A 611 15.83 14.52 -10.64
N LEU A 612 15.32 15.46 -11.46
CA LEU A 612 14.47 16.55 -10.98
C LEU A 612 13.12 16.06 -10.39
N PRO A 613 12.29 15.27 -11.10
CA PRO A 613 11.10 14.63 -10.53
C PRO A 613 11.36 13.76 -9.30
N ILE A 614 12.42 12.94 -9.36
CA ILE A 614 12.76 12.01 -8.28
C ILE A 614 13.19 12.78 -7.02
N ALA A 615 14.04 13.80 -7.16
CA ALA A 615 14.50 14.60 -6.02
C ALA A 615 13.33 15.32 -5.32
N LEU A 616 12.44 15.95 -6.08
CA LEU A 616 11.26 16.60 -5.49
C LEU A 616 10.33 15.57 -4.82
N ALA A 617 10.12 14.41 -5.45
CA ALA A 617 9.30 13.35 -4.89
C ALA A 617 9.87 12.80 -3.57
N LEU A 618 11.19 12.63 -3.47
CA LEU A 618 11.87 12.20 -2.24
C LEU A 618 11.71 13.23 -1.11
N ILE A 619 11.91 14.52 -1.41
CA ILE A 619 11.69 15.60 -0.43
C ILE A 619 10.25 15.57 0.06
N SER A 620 9.29 15.56 -0.87
CA SER A 620 7.86 15.55 -0.57
C SER A 620 7.46 14.31 0.23
N SER A 621 8.02 13.14 -0.11
CA SER A 621 7.74 11.86 0.53
C SER A 621 8.18 11.85 1.99
N SER A 622 9.28 12.54 2.35
CA SER A 622 9.70 12.64 3.75
C SER A 622 8.60 13.28 4.62
N PHE A 623 7.98 14.35 4.11
CA PHE A 623 6.85 15.01 4.76
C PHE A 623 5.57 14.16 4.70
N GLY A 624 5.28 13.56 3.54
CA GLY A 624 4.07 12.75 3.34
C GLY A 624 4.04 11.49 4.22
N VAL A 625 5.16 10.76 4.30
CA VAL A 625 5.28 9.59 5.20
C VAL A 625 5.18 10.04 6.66
N SER A 626 5.81 11.15 7.04
CA SER A 626 5.68 11.69 8.40
C SER A 626 4.23 12.05 8.75
N SER A 627 3.50 12.65 7.82
CA SER A 627 2.07 12.98 7.97
C SER A 627 1.19 11.72 8.09
N LEU A 628 1.50 10.66 7.33
CA LEU A 628 0.80 9.38 7.45
C LEU A 628 1.06 8.72 8.80
N LEU A 629 2.29 8.79 9.31
CA LEU A 629 2.65 8.26 10.63
C LEU A 629 1.98 9.03 11.78
N THR A 630 1.72 10.34 11.63
CA THR A 630 0.99 11.11 12.64
C THR A 630 -0.52 10.86 12.60
N GLY A 631 -1.09 10.64 11.42
CA GLY A 631 -2.55 10.46 11.23
C GLY A 631 -3.08 9.03 11.35
N ILE A 632 -2.34 8.02 10.86
CA ILE A 632 -2.84 6.63 10.74
C ILE A 632 -2.32 5.72 11.85
N VAL A 633 -1.12 5.95 12.39
CA VAL A 633 -0.48 5.02 13.33
C VAL A 633 -0.82 5.36 14.79
N PRO A 634 -1.39 4.40 15.57
CA PRO A 634 -1.65 4.58 17.00
C PRO A 634 -0.39 5.00 17.77
N THR A 635 -0.54 5.85 18.78
CA THR A 635 0.57 6.36 19.62
C THR A 635 1.40 5.25 20.25
N SER A 636 0.79 4.12 20.61
CA SER A 636 1.45 2.93 21.17
C SER A 636 2.43 2.26 20.20
N ALA A 637 2.21 2.37 18.89
CA ALA A 637 3.10 1.81 17.87
C ALA A 637 4.29 2.71 17.53
N ARG A 638 4.39 3.95 18.04
CA ARG A 638 5.53 4.85 17.75
C ARG A 638 6.84 4.46 18.44
N MET A 639 6.80 3.66 19.51
CA MET A 639 7.98 3.36 20.34
C MET A 639 8.89 2.24 19.79
N VAL A 640 8.42 1.40 18.86
CA VAL A 640 9.23 0.32 18.25
C VAL A 640 9.90 0.79 16.94
N MET A 641 10.58 1.94 16.99
CA MET A 641 11.08 2.62 15.79
C MET A 641 12.38 2.00 15.22
N GLY A 642 13.26 1.45 16.06
CA GLY A 642 14.61 1.04 15.65
C GLY A 642 14.64 -0.08 14.60
N GLN A 643 13.83 -1.13 14.77
CA GLN A 643 13.75 -2.26 13.83
C GLN A 643 12.97 -1.91 12.54
N ARG A 644 12.05 -0.93 12.62
CA ARG A 644 11.19 -0.48 11.51
C ARG A 644 11.88 0.51 10.55
N PHE A 645 12.89 1.24 11.02
CA PHE A 645 13.73 2.05 10.13
C PHE A 645 14.59 1.20 9.19
N ILE A 646 15.05 0.04 9.66
CA ILE A 646 15.88 -0.87 8.85
C ILE A 646 15.08 -1.43 7.68
N THR A 647 13.84 -1.87 7.90
CA THR A 647 12.96 -2.37 6.83
C THR A 647 12.58 -1.27 5.84
N ALA A 648 12.24 -0.07 6.32
CA ALA A 648 11.98 1.08 5.44
C ALA A 648 13.21 1.47 4.59
N MET A 649 14.41 1.47 5.19
CA MET A 649 15.67 1.81 4.51
C MET A 649 16.03 0.77 3.43
N LEU A 650 15.87 -0.52 3.72
CA LEU A 650 16.14 -1.60 2.78
C LEU A 650 15.24 -1.49 1.54
N ILE A 651 14.01 -1.01 1.70
CA ILE A 651 13.07 -0.88 0.59
C ILE A 651 13.25 0.42 -0.19
N VAL A 652 13.58 1.53 0.45
CA VAL A 652 14.03 2.74 -0.27
C VAL A 652 15.24 2.42 -1.15
N LEU A 653 16.15 1.57 -0.68
CA LEU A 653 17.26 1.03 -1.48
C LEU A 653 16.78 0.19 -2.67
N LEU A 654 15.75 -0.64 -2.49
CA LEU A 654 15.17 -1.47 -3.55
C LEU A 654 14.50 -0.60 -4.64
N LEU A 655 13.72 0.40 -4.24
CA LEU A 655 13.10 1.39 -5.14
C LEU A 655 14.17 2.22 -5.87
N ALA A 656 15.22 2.66 -5.17
CA ALA A 656 16.35 3.33 -5.79
C ALA A 656 17.08 2.42 -6.80
N GLY A 657 17.21 1.13 -6.50
CA GLY A 657 17.73 0.13 -7.44
C GLY A 657 16.89 0.05 -8.71
N PHE A 658 15.57 0.01 -8.57
CA PHE A 658 14.63 0.02 -9.70
C PHE A 658 14.78 1.28 -10.59
N GLU A 659 14.85 2.46 -9.97
CA GLU A 659 15.10 3.73 -10.66
C GLU A 659 16.42 3.72 -11.45
N VAL A 660 17.50 3.22 -10.82
CA VAL A 660 18.82 3.13 -11.48
C VAL A 660 18.78 2.19 -12.68
N ILE A 661 18.11 1.05 -12.57
CA ILE A 661 17.92 0.11 -13.68
C ILE A 661 17.17 0.80 -14.82
N TYR A 662 16.08 1.51 -14.50
CA TYR A 662 15.27 2.19 -15.50
C TYR A 662 16.05 3.30 -16.23
N ILE A 663 16.79 4.13 -15.49
CA ILE A 663 17.67 5.16 -16.04
C ILE A 663 18.75 4.53 -16.95
N ARG A 664 19.33 3.38 -16.58
CA ARG A 664 20.30 2.66 -17.43
C ARG A 664 19.66 2.18 -18.73
N ILE A 665 18.43 1.65 -18.70
CA ILE A 665 17.69 1.24 -19.90
C ILE A 665 17.47 2.43 -20.85
N VAL A 666 17.08 3.58 -20.30
CA VAL A 666 16.85 4.80 -21.10
C VAL A 666 18.16 5.32 -21.71
N LYS A 667 19.26 5.34 -20.94
CA LYS A 667 20.59 5.71 -21.46
C LYS A 667 21.03 4.79 -22.60
N LYS A 668 20.90 3.47 -22.43
CA LYS A 668 21.23 2.49 -23.47
C LYS A 668 20.43 2.74 -24.76
N ASN A 669 19.13 3.00 -24.64
CA ASN A 669 18.28 3.29 -25.79
C ASN A 669 18.61 4.64 -26.46
N SER A 670 18.94 5.66 -25.67
CA SER A 670 19.44 6.95 -26.15
C SER A 670 20.74 6.76 -26.96
N ASN A 671 21.71 6.03 -26.40
CA ASN A 671 23.01 5.82 -27.05
C ASN A 671 22.85 5.04 -28.36
N LYS A 672 21.99 4.01 -28.38
CA LYS A 672 21.65 3.27 -29.61
C LYS A 672 21.00 4.17 -30.67
N TYR A 673 20.15 5.10 -30.27
CA TYR A 673 19.57 6.08 -31.20
C TYR A 673 20.65 7.02 -31.75
N LEU A 674 21.52 7.56 -30.90
CA LEU A 674 22.63 8.41 -31.36
C LEU A 674 23.56 7.66 -32.34
N LEU A 675 23.83 6.37 -32.10
CA LEU A 675 24.63 5.54 -33.00
C LEU A 675 24.00 5.47 -34.40
N SER A 676 22.67 5.30 -34.48
CA SER A 676 21.96 5.28 -35.76
C SER A 676 22.00 6.61 -36.53
N LEU A 677 22.40 7.71 -35.88
CA LEU A 677 22.60 9.00 -36.54
C LEU A 677 24.01 9.15 -37.14
N MET A 678 24.95 8.30 -36.72
CA MET A 678 26.35 8.32 -37.19
C MET A 678 26.61 7.35 -38.34
N GLU A 679 25.71 6.41 -38.59
CA GLU A 679 25.74 5.63 -39.82
C GLU A 679 25.46 6.57 -41.01
N PRO A 680 26.40 6.70 -41.98
CA PRO A 680 26.18 7.57 -43.12
C PRO A 680 24.95 7.08 -43.89
N LYS A 681 24.00 7.97 -44.12
CA LYS A 681 22.95 7.69 -45.11
C LYS A 681 23.64 7.58 -46.45
N ARG A 682 23.58 6.40 -47.08
CA ARG A 682 23.78 6.30 -48.51
C ARG A 682 22.68 7.14 -49.14
N ASP A 683 23.08 8.25 -49.76
CA ASP A 683 22.24 8.93 -50.73
C ASP A 683 22.07 7.95 -51.90
N GLU A 684 20.87 7.38 -52.03
CA GLU A 684 20.39 6.74 -53.26
C GLU A 684 19.45 7.71 -53.98
#